data_AF-A0A952PI99-F1
#
_entry.id   AF-A0A952PI99-F1
#
_cell.length_a   1.000
_cell.length_b   1.000
_cell.length_c   1.000
_cell.angle_alpha   90.00
_cell.angle_beta   90.00
_cell.angle_gamma   90.00
#
_symmetry.space_group_name_H-M   'P 1'
#
loop_
_entity.id
_entity.type
_entity.pdbx_description
1 polymer ?
#
loop_
_entity_poly.entity_id
_entity_poly.type
_entity_poly.pdbx_seq_one_letter_code
_entity_poly.pdbx_strand_id
1 'polypeptide(L)'
;MTTTKSDYPMWHVVVASMTTGILIAVYILVMGRLNVDRSVDDPVKEQATAIANQLLAITETHSSFGHITLCDTAIENRHGYGIEPHRTTSLNAAKASLHTAGVVANSLGSSSQEQQIVQDLNALDVVEKRLVQKMFAAVATPTENAPDAQSSLHARVLKALQAKDPTDLKTVALTIRLGRYSDSKLQQTTALPESELGETFAENGFFKADFPVPVTKDRVVRFYPYASQVTVIEPNNFIEAAEGALPNAVLLEIKYEPRGSTNTRSVFKVRKLCALLGGTAPPAVPTCLLFRFPQGLPQSFSSPSQFLNKSNWISSGHWQQAWGGAVPGNGEFKLTIDPVLPAMKPNDALAIGIYHWIRHLRPAPDPQAVLKALHQEIPLPQPKQLGDSETATAPVNSCLVADTGAREHSFAKTTGAHSDSQKAIEQCFEYPGRLEEYPQSAMPLFVDRAGNLNLAGRKGFDTDLIGRYLTAVYSTNLAALESMATAKLVRKQCAIENRELELKLSIKRQELASWSRALSALSIKSHATKSKDESVTIETQMRKSEQAIAELKSSCHAIDNRKEQLRYINELARLVLQNGDRCSARTYELCATTFTVLRNGLHTFDAPTNGFLIGRKTIFLPIEDPVKELQFFEAASWAATDSQFDPGKVSPWFQKQRPVLVPAKDLVATIDATINNKSLNETISKVGLIDDMAPLTVLIDSRELHSCKNAQLHTASEYPFAGTPVSEDQAFYYAKSATTTGATQDVVWSVVMRDLVFHEIGRGRSIAGPANTSWERRFLPPLESTNSLAVEFQLRRPLPRIEGMPAGAYITDPNKRLMTPQIPPVPVELM
;
A
#
# COMPACT_ATOMS: atom_id res chain seq x y z
N MET A 1 -5.95 61.66 81.42
CA MET A 1 -6.72 61.18 80.26
C MET A 1 -5.74 60.82 79.16
N THR A 2 -5.71 59.51 78.87
CA THR A 2 -5.17 58.82 77.67
C THR A 2 -3.78 59.21 77.14
N THR A 3 -2.75 58.60 77.73
CA THR A 3 -1.52 58.22 77.03
C THR A 3 -1.78 56.90 76.30
N THR A 4 -1.89 56.92 74.98
CA THR A 4 -1.93 55.71 74.16
C THR A 4 -0.51 55.14 74.06
N LYS A 5 -0.26 54.06 74.82
CA LYS A 5 0.87 53.16 74.59
C LYS A 5 0.74 52.58 73.18
N SER A 6 1.67 52.93 72.31
CA SER A 6 1.91 52.20 71.07
C SER A 6 2.73 50.96 71.44
N ASP A 7 2.03 49.88 71.79
CA ASP A 7 2.62 48.54 71.90
C ASP A 7 2.85 47.99 70.49
N TYR A 8 3.95 48.40 69.85
CA TYR A 8 4.53 47.58 68.79
C TYR A 8 5.39 46.52 69.47
N PRO A 9 4.99 45.24 69.45
CA PRO A 9 5.78 44.22 70.11
C PRO A 9 7.16 44.15 69.45
N MET A 10 8.20 44.19 70.29
CA MET A 10 9.62 44.27 69.90
C MET A 10 10.03 43.22 68.85
N TRP A 11 9.29 42.11 68.75
CA TRP A 11 9.47 41.11 67.71
C TRP A 11 9.25 41.64 66.28
N HIS A 12 8.36 42.61 66.06
CA HIS A 12 8.18 43.23 64.74
C HIS A 12 9.41 44.01 64.30
N VAL A 13 10.07 44.71 65.23
CA VAL A 13 11.33 45.43 64.95
C VAL A 13 12.44 44.44 64.66
N VAL A 14 12.54 43.34 65.43
CA VAL A 14 13.55 42.29 65.20
C VAL A 14 13.31 41.59 63.86
N VAL A 15 12.07 41.21 63.55
CA VAL A 15 11.72 40.57 62.27
C VAL A 15 11.94 41.52 61.10
N ALA A 16 11.54 42.80 61.20
CA ALA A 16 11.81 43.79 60.17
C ALA A 16 13.32 44.00 59.98
N SER A 17 14.10 44.01 61.05
CA SER A 17 15.57 44.14 60.97
C SER A 17 16.20 42.93 60.31
N MET A 18 15.75 41.72 60.64
CA MET A 18 16.24 40.48 60.02
C MET A 18 15.82 40.37 58.57
N THR A 19 14.58 40.68 58.21
CA THR A 19 14.12 40.65 56.81
C THR A 19 14.83 41.70 55.98
N THR A 20 15.06 42.90 56.52
CA THR A 20 15.84 43.95 55.84
C THR A 20 17.31 43.54 55.69
N GLY A 21 17.90 42.92 56.72
CA GLY A 21 19.26 42.38 56.66
C GLY A 21 19.41 41.26 55.63
N ILE A 22 18.43 40.35 55.54
CA ILE A 22 18.37 39.29 54.52
C ILE A 22 18.17 39.89 53.13
N LEU A 23 17.29 40.88 52.98
CA LEU A 23 17.06 41.57 51.70
C LEU A 23 18.32 42.31 51.22
N ILE A 24 19.04 42.98 52.11
CA ILE A 24 20.31 43.64 51.80
C ILE A 24 21.37 42.60 51.45
N ALA A 25 21.46 41.49 52.19
CA ALA A 25 22.40 40.41 51.88
C ALA A 25 22.09 39.79 50.51
N VAL A 26 20.82 39.48 50.21
CA VAL A 26 20.37 38.98 48.90
C VAL A 26 20.64 40.01 47.81
N TYR A 27 20.37 41.29 48.05
CA TYR A 27 20.66 42.36 47.10
C TYR A 27 22.16 42.49 46.82
N ILE A 28 23.03 42.41 47.83
CA ILE A 28 24.49 42.43 47.66
C ILE A 28 24.96 41.17 46.94
N LEU A 29 24.36 40.01 47.20
CA LEU A 29 24.71 38.76 46.52
C LEU A 29 24.24 38.76 45.07
N VAL A 30 23.06 39.31 44.78
CA VAL A 30 22.49 39.47 43.44
C VAL A 30 23.25 40.55 42.66
N MET A 31 23.53 41.71 43.25
CA MET A 31 24.33 42.77 42.62
C MET A 31 25.80 42.36 42.49
N GLY A 32 26.32 41.56 43.43
CA GLY A 32 27.64 40.93 43.34
C GLY A 32 27.69 39.95 42.18
N ARG A 33 26.67 39.08 42.03
CA ARG A 33 26.54 38.22 40.84
C ARG A 33 26.38 39.01 39.55
N LEU A 34 25.51 40.02 39.53
CA LEU A 34 25.26 40.85 38.36
C LEU A 34 26.46 41.74 37.98
N ASN A 35 27.30 42.15 38.94
CA ASN A 35 28.56 42.85 38.66
C ASN A 35 29.71 41.91 38.30
N VAL A 36 29.72 40.67 38.81
CA VAL A 36 30.67 39.63 38.38
C VAL A 36 30.31 39.12 36.98
N ASP A 37 29.01 39.01 36.66
CA ASP A 37 28.51 38.73 35.30
C ASP A 37 28.66 39.95 34.37
N ARG A 38 28.90 41.15 34.92
CA ARG A 38 29.39 42.35 34.21
C ARG A 38 30.88 42.58 34.41
N SER A 39 31.68 41.52 34.66
CA SER A 39 33.10 41.60 34.32
C SER A 39 33.16 42.02 32.85
N VAL A 40 33.83 43.11 32.53
CA VAL A 40 33.99 43.60 31.16
C VAL A 40 34.31 42.41 30.27
N ASP A 41 33.36 41.96 29.45
CA ASP A 41 33.54 40.80 28.59
C ASP A 41 34.82 41.02 27.81
N ASP A 42 35.81 40.15 28.06
CA ASP A 42 37.12 40.29 27.47
C ASP A 42 36.95 40.32 25.94
N PRO A 43 37.21 41.45 25.28
CA PRO A 43 36.89 41.62 23.86
C PRO A 43 37.64 40.60 23.00
N VAL A 44 38.81 40.13 23.46
CA VAL A 44 39.60 39.09 22.78
C VAL A 44 38.93 37.72 22.90
N LYS A 45 38.33 37.40 24.06
CA LYS A 45 37.59 36.16 24.30
C LYS A 45 36.29 36.12 23.49
N GLU A 46 35.58 37.26 23.43
CA GLU A 46 34.38 37.44 22.60
C GLU A 46 34.70 37.19 21.12
N GLN A 47 35.79 37.79 20.61
CA GLN A 47 36.20 37.58 19.23
C GLN A 47 36.72 36.17 18.94
N ALA A 48 37.47 35.54 19.86
CA ALA A 48 37.90 34.15 19.71
C ALA A 48 36.70 33.19 19.60
N THR A 49 35.66 33.44 20.42
CA THR A 49 34.40 32.69 20.38
C THR A 49 33.63 32.96 19.08
N ALA A 50 33.56 34.21 18.65
CA ALA A 50 32.88 34.59 17.40
C ALA A 50 33.54 33.97 16.16
N ILE A 51 34.88 33.91 16.11
CA ILE A 51 35.64 33.24 15.06
C ILE A 51 35.33 31.74 15.07
N ALA A 52 35.36 31.09 16.23
CA ALA A 52 35.04 29.67 16.35
C ALA A 52 33.61 29.36 15.86
N ASN A 53 32.63 30.17 16.26
CA ASN A 53 31.24 30.02 15.79
C ASN A 53 31.10 30.26 14.28
N GLN A 54 31.83 31.23 13.71
CA GLN A 54 31.81 31.48 12.28
C GLN A 54 32.44 30.34 11.47
N LEU A 55 33.47 29.68 12.02
CA LEU A 55 34.07 28.50 11.42
C LEU A 55 33.12 27.29 11.46
N LEU A 56 32.39 27.11 12.56
CA LEU A 56 31.36 26.06 12.67
C LEU A 56 30.16 26.29 11.72
N ALA A 57 29.92 27.54 11.32
CA ALA A 57 28.88 27.88 10.36
C ALA A 57 29.27 27.60 8.89
N ILE A 58 30.53 27.28 8.61
CA ILE A 58 30.97 26.88 7.26
C ILE A 58 30.40 25.48 6.98
N THR A 59 29.64 25.37 5.90
CA THR A 59 29.02 24.11 5.48
C THR A 59 29.38 23.78 4.02
N GLU A 60 29.30 22.49 3.71
CA GLU A 60 29.38 21.94 2.36
C GLU A 60 28.17 21.05 2.05
N THR A 61 27.75 20.99 0.80
CA THR A 61 26.61 20.15 0.42
C THR A 61 27.06 18.74 0.01
N HIS A 62 26.35 17.74 0.52
CA HIS A 62 26.49 16.33 0.18
C HIS A 62 25.13 15.77 -0.26
N SER A 63 25.09 15.01 -1.37
CA SER A 63 23.87 14.42 -1.95
C SER A 63 23.01 13.66 -0.92
N SER A 64 23.67 12.81 -0.14
CA SER A 64 23.05 11.92 0.86
C SER A 64 22.82 12.53 2.25
N PHE A 65 23.66 13.47 2.71
CA PHE A 65 23.67 13.96 4.10
C PHE A 65 23.29 15.44 4.25
N GLY A 66 22.87 16.08 3.17
CA GLY A 66 22.54 17.51 3.18
C GLY A 66 23.76 18.39 3.44
N HIS A 67 23.65 19.34 4.36
CA HIS A 67 24.75 20.24 4.71
C HIS A 67 25.67 19.59 5.74
N ILE A 68 26.95 19.43 5.41
CA ILE A 68 28.00 18.88 6.28
C ILE A 68 28.81 20.01 6.91
N THR A 69 29.10 19.92 8.22
CA THR A 69 29.99 20.80 9.00
C THR A 69 30.92 19.98 9.92
N LEU A 70 31.75 20.64 10.73
CA LEU A 70 32.63 19.99 11.70
C LEU A 70 31.91 19.41 12.92
N CYS A 71 31.08 20.23 13.57
CA CYS A 71 30.36 19.86 14.78
C CYS A 71 28.86 20.08 14.58
N ASP A 72 28.04 19.25 15.21
CA ASP A 72 26.61 19.43 15.12
C ASP A 72 26.22 20.77 15.76
N THR A 73 25.51 21.61 15.01
CA THR A 73 25.00 22.89 15.50
C THR A 73 23.49 22.81 15.58
N ALA A 74 22.93 23.07 16.77
CA ALA A 74 21.50 23.29 16.89
C ALA A 74 21.13 24.48 16.00
N ILE A 75 20.18 24.30 15.09
CA ILE A 75 19.65 25.41 14.32
C ILE A 75 18.84 26.24 15.31
N GLU A 76 19.42 27.32 15.81
CA GLU A 76 18.65 28.35 16.50
C GLU A 76 17.50 28.72 15.56
N ASN A 77 16.27 28.57 16.06
CA ASN A 77 15.03 28.95 15.39
C ASN A 77 15.15 30.39 14.90
N ARG A 78 15.68 30.61 13.68
CA ARG A 78 15.47 31.87 12.98
C ARG A 78 13.98 31.93 12.70
N HIS A 79 13.27 32.72 13.49
CA HIS A 79 11.87 33.08 13.30
C HIS A 79 11.69 33.93 12.03
N GLY A 80 12.07 33.39 10.88
CA GLY A 80 11.74 33.90 9.56
C GLY A 80 10.59 33.07 9.02
N TYR A 81 9.41 33.67 8.89
CA TYR A 81 8.30 33.08 8.14
C TYR A 81 8.78 32.73 6.73
N GLY A 82 8.84 31.44 6.40
CA GLY A 82 8.94 30.94 5.01
C GLY A 82 10.26 30.30 4.57
N ILE A 83 11.29 30.18 5.40
CA ILE A 83 12.51 29.43 5.04
C ILE A 83 12.76 28.39 6.15
N GLU A 84 12.46 27.12 5.84
CA GLU A 84 12.68 26.03 6.79
C GLU A 84 14.18 25.81 7.04
N PRO A 85 14.57 25.49 8.28
CA PRO A 85 15.96 25.31 8.64
C PRO A 85 16.56 24.08 7.95
N HIS A 86 17.56 24.27 7.08
CA HIS A 86 18.28 23.16 6.43
C HIS A 86 19.02 22.30 7.47
N ARG A 87 18.76 20.98 7.47
CA ARG A 87 19.41 20.03 8.38
C ARG A 87 20.93 20.05 8.15
N THR A 88 21.69 20.36 9.20
CA THR A 88 23.16 20.36 9.18
C THR A 88 23.68 19.14 9.96
N THR A 89 24.71 18.50 9.42
CA THR A 89 25.23 17.19 9.83
C THR A 89 26.71 17.30 10.13
N SER A 90 27.18 16.88 11.32
CA SER A 90 28.61 16.83 11.57
C SER A 90 29.29 15.72 10.76
N LEU A 91 30.55 15.96 10.37
CA LEU A 91 31.38 14.97 9.68
C LEU A 91 31.51 13.67 10.49
N ASN A 92 31.68 13.78 11.82
CA ASN A 92 31.75 12.62 12.69
C ASN A 92 30.41 11.86 12.75
N ALA A 93 29.26 12.56 12.81
CA ALA A 93 27.95 11.90 12.79
C ALA A 93 27.71 11.16 11.46
N ALA A 94 28.04 11.77 10.32
CA ALA A 94 27.93 11.11 9.02
C ALA A 94 28.80 9.84 8.95
N LYS A 95 30.04 9.91 9.43
CA LYS A 95 30.95 8.75 9.52
C LYS A 95 30.43 7.66 10.47
N ALA A 96 29.86 8.04 11.62
CA ALA A 96 29.27 7.11 12.57
C ALA A 96 28.06 6.37 11.95
N SER A 97 27.17 7.09 11.26
CA SER A 97 26.04 6.47 10.57
C SER A 97 26.49 5.50 9.47
N LEU A 98 27.53 5.86 8.70
CA LEU A 98 28.11 4.96 7.67
C LEU A 98 28.77 3.73 8.31
N HIS A 99 29.47 3.90 9.43
CA HIS A 99 30.03 2.79 10.22
C HIS A 99 28.95 1.81 10.67
N THR A 100 27.92 2.29 11.38
CA THR A 100 26.79 1.46 11.82
C THR A 100 26.11 0.76 10.64
N ALA A 101 25.86 1.49 9.55
CA ALA A 101 25.28 0.91 8.35
C ALA A 101 26.17 -0.17 7.72
N GLY A 102 27.49 0.02 7.74
CA GLY A 102 28.47 -0.96 7.26
C GLY A 102 28.48 -2.24 8.08
N VAL A 103 28.45 -2.14 9.42
CA VAL A 103 28.33 -3.31 10.32
C VAL A 103 27.03 -4.08 10.05
N VAL A 104 25.91 -3.38 9.89
CA VAL A 104 24.61 -3.98 9.56
C VAL A 104 24.65 -4.64 8.18
N ALA A 105 25.20 -3.97 7.16
CA ALA A 105 25.30 -4.49 5.80
C ALA A 105 26.14 -5.76 5.70
N ASN A 106 27.32 -5.76 6.34
CA ASN A 106 28.20 -6.93 6.41
C ASN A 106 27.50 -8.12 7.07
N SER A 107 26.74 -7.87 8.14
CA SER A 107 26.02 -8.92 8.89
C SER A 107 24.84 -9.49 8.11
N LEU A 108 24.17 -8.66 7.31
CA LEU A 108 23.08 -9.05 6.42
C LEU A 108 23.56 -9.63 5.09
N GLY A 109 24.86 -9.51 4.76
CA GLY A 109 25.43 -9.96 3.49
C GLY A 109 24.96 -9.14 2.28
N SER A 110 24.63 -7.86 2.46
CA SER A 110 24.06 -7.01 1.41
C SER A 110 25.13 -6.25 0.61
N SER A 111 25.44 -6.74 -0.60
CA SER A 111 26.39 -6.06 -1.48
C SER A 111 25.88 -4.71 -2.01
N SER A 112 24.56 -4.54 -2.15
CA SER A 112 23.97 -3.28 -2.63
C SER A 112 24.11 -2.16 -1.60
N GLN A 113 23.90 -2.45 -0.31
CA GLN A 113 24.18 -1.52 0.78
C GLN A 113 25.66 -1.16 0.84
N GLU A 114 26.55 -2.15 0.79
CA GLU A 114 28.00 -1.92 0.84
C GLU A 114 28.46 -1.00 -0.29
N GLN A 115 27.99 -1.20 -1.52
CA GLN A 115 28.32 -0.36 -2.67
C GLN A 115 27.87 1.09 -2.44
N GLN A 116 26.65 1.31 -1.95
CA GLN A 116 26.14 2.65 -1.66
C GLN A 116 26.94 3.34 -0.55
N ILE A 117 27.28 2.61 0.52
CA ILE A 117 28.10 3.11 1.63
C ILE A 117 29.48 3.53 1.13
N VAL A 118 30.13 2.75 0.26
CA VAL A 118 31.43 3.09 -0.31
C VAL A 118 31.35 4.34 -1.20
N GLN A 119 30.30 4.48 -2.00
CA GLN A 119 30.07 5.67 -2.82
C GLN A 119 29.91 6.92 -1.96
N ASP A 120 29.08 6.84 -0.92
CA ASP A 120 28.85 7.95 0.01
C ASP A 120 30.11 8.27 0.84
N LEU A 121 30.92 7.28 1.22
CA LEU A 121 32.22 7.52 1.84
C LEU A 121 33.19 8.28 0.92
N ASN A 122 33.27 7.89 -0.36
CA ASN A 122 34.14 8.57 -1.32
C ASN A 122 33.68 10.01 -1.58
N ALA A 123 32.36 10.25 -1.64
CA ALA A 123 31.80 11.59 -1.75
C ALA A 123 32.07 12.41 -0.48
N LEU A 124 31.98 11.80 0.71
CA LEU A 124 32.29 12.44 1.98
C LEU A 124 33.76 12.82 2.11
N ASP A 125 34.69 12.01 1.61
CA ASP A 125 36.14 12.34 1.57
C ASP A 125 36.41 13.60 0.72
N VAL A 126 35.67 13.78 -0.38
CA VAL A 126 35.75 14.98 -1.23
C VAL A 126 35.17 16.19 -0.50
N VAL A 127 34.03 16.02 0.18
CA VAL A 127 33.40 17.07 0.99
C VAL A 127 34.31 17.50 2.15
N GLU A 128 34.94 16.56 2.85
CA GLU A 128 35.91 16.84 3.91
C GLU A 128 37.06 17.73 3.40
N LYS A 129 37.67 17.39 2.26
CA LYS A 129 38.74 18.20 1.66
C LYS A 129 38.30 19.61 1.30
N ARG A 130 37.10 19.77 0.72
CA ARG A 130 36.54 21.08 0.36
C ARG A 130 36.20 21.91 1.60
N LEU A 131 35.63 21.28 2.62
CA LEU A 131 35.31 21.93 3.89
C LEU A 131 36.59 22.49 4.53
N VAL A 132 37.65 21.68 4.61
CA VAL A 132 38.96 22.13 5.12
C VAL A 132 39.49 23.29 4.30
N GLN A 133 39.49 23.21 2.97
CA GLN A 133 39.93 24.31 2.10
C GLN A 133 39.15 25.61 2.36
N LYS A 134 37.83 25.54 2.51
CA LYS A 134 36.99 26.70 2.86
C LYS A 134 37.34 27.30 4.22
N MET A 135 37.62 26.46 5.22
CA MET A 135 38.01 26.93 6.55
C MET A 135 39.35 27.66 6.54
N PHE A 136 40.37 27.08 5.89
CA PHE A 136 41.68 27.73 5.77
C PHE A 136 41.58 29.02 4.93
N ALA A 137 40.78 29.02 3.86
CA ALA A 137 40.52 30.23 3.06
C ALA A 137 39.80 31.33 3.87
N ALA A 138 38.88 30.97 4.76
CA ALA A 138 38.18 31.94 5.62
C ALA A 138 39.11 32.65 6.62
N VAL A 139 40.22 31.99 6.99
CA VAL A 139 41.21 32.47 7.97
C VAL A 139 42.46 33.05 7.31
N ALA A 140 42.61 32.89 5.99
CA ALA A 140 43.74 33.44 5.24
C ALA A 140 43.80 34.97 5.37
N THR A 141 45.03 35.49 5.45
CA THR A 141 45.26 36.94 5.46
C THR A 141 44.96 37.51 4.08
N PRO A 142 44.09 38.54 3.96
CA PRO A 142 43.80 39.13 2.67
C PRO A 142 45.06 39.80 2.10
N THR A 143 45.34 39.55 0.83
CA THR A 143 46.37 40.30 0.09
C THR A 143 45.91 41.75 -0.08
N GLU A 144 46.83 42.72 0.09
CA GLU A 144 46.54 44.17 0.14
C GLU A 144 45.79 44.75 -1.08
N ASN A 145 45.64 43.98 -2.18
CA ASN A 145 45.00 44.40 -3.43
C ASN A 145 43.68 43.68 -3.74
N ALA A 146 43.09 42.91 -2.81
CA ALA A 146 41.83 42.22 -3.05
C ALA A 146 40.60 43.15 -2.89
N PRO A 147 39.62 43.14 -3.82
CA PRO A 147 38.45 44.03 -3.79
C PRO A 147 37.55 43.82 -2.55
N ASP A 148 37.66 42.68 -1.88
CA ASP A 148 36.89 42.31 -0.67
C ASP A 148 37.68 42.40 0.64
N ALA A 149 38.86 43.05 0.66
CA ALA A 149 39.73 43.08 1.84
C ALA A 149 39.03 43.63 3.11
N GLN A 150 38.08 44.58 2.95
CA GLN A 150 37.32 45.17 4.06
C GLN A 150 36.20 44.28 4.61
N SER A 151 35.72 43.28 3.86
CA SER A 151 34.67 42.33 4.28
C SER A 151 35.25 41.02 4.86
N SER A 152 36.56 40.84 4.78
CA SER A 152 37.27 39.67 5.32
C SER A 152 37.06 39.47 6.83
N LEU A 153 37.13 38.21 7.27
CA LEU A 153 37.05 37.84 8.70
C LEU A 153 38.09 38.61 9.52
N HIS A 154 39.33 38.69 9.02
CA HIS A 154 40.41 39.45 9.64
C HIS A 154 40.07 40.93 9.83
N ALA A 155 39.55 41.60 8.80
CA ALA A 155 39.18 43.02 8.88
C ALA A 155 38.02 43.26 9.86
N ARG A 156 37.03 42.36 9.89
CA ARG A 156 35.89 42.43 10.83
C ARG A 156 36.32 42.28 12.28
N VAL A 157 37.15 41.27 12.57
CA VAL A 157 37.69 41.01 13.91
C VAL A 157 38.59 42.16 14.34
N LEU A 158 39.49 42.63 13.47
CA LEU A 158 40.39 43.76 13.74
C LEU A 158 39.60 45.03 14.08
N LYS A 159 38.55 45.35 13.32
CA LYS A 159 37.68 46.51 13.56
C LYS A 159 36.92 46.38 14.90
N ALA A 160 36.41 45.19 15.22
CA ALA A 160 35.72 44.92 16.47
C ALA A 160 36.64 45.07 17.70
N LEU A 161 37.89 44.59 17.58
CA LEU A 161 38.91 44.75 18.62
C LEU A 161 39.32 46.22 18.79
N GLN A 162 39.59 46.94 17.69
CA GLN A 162 39.96 48.36 17.72
C GLN A 162 38.89 49.25 18.33
N ALA A 163 37.60 48.92 18.16
CA ALA A 163 36.49 49.66 18.77
C ALA A 163 36.45 49.52 20.31
N LYS A 164 37.06 48.45 20.85
CA LYS A 164 37.11 48.13 22.29
C LYS A 164 38.56 48.11 22.82
N ASP A 165 39.50 48.76 22.12
CA ASP A 165 40.91 48.79 22.52
C ASP A 165 41.06 49.44 23.92
N PRO A 166 41.90 48.87 24.81
CA PRO A 166 42.23 49.51 26.08
C PRO A 166 42.81 50.92 25.87
N THR A 167 42.59 51.83 26.81
CA THR A 167 43.01 53.25 26.69
C THR A 167 44.52 53.42 26.44
N ASP A 168 45.33 52.48 26.93
CA ASP A 168 46.79 52.59 26.96
C ASP A 168 47.47 51.81 25.82
N LEU A 169 46.71 51.02 25.05
CA LEU A 169 47.22 50.12 24.02
C LEU A 169 46.49 50.34 22.69
N LYS A 170 47.18 50.06 21.58
CA LYS A 170 46.62 50.09 20.23
C LYS A 170 46.85 48.73 19.58
N THR A 171 45.82 48.12 19.04
CA THR A 171 45.95 46.89 18.24
C THR A 171 46.66 47.20 16.92
N VAL A 172 47.83 46.58 16.67
CA VAL A 172 48.67 46.83 15.48
C VAL A 172 48.61 45.68 14.49
N ALA A 173 48.55 44.43 14.99
CA ALA A 173 48.47 43.26 14.13
C ALA A 173 47.59 42.18 14.74
N LEU A 174 46.93 41.43 13.86
CA LEU A 174 46.08 40.29 14.17
C LEU A 174 46.61 39.08 13.39
N THR A 175 46.65 37.92 14.02
CA THR A 175 46.89 36.65 13.34
C THR A 175 45.90 35.62 13.86
N ILE A 176 45.21 34.97 12.95
CA ILE A 176 44.28 33.89 13.24
C ILE A 176 44.90 32.63 12.64
N ARG A 177 45.07 31.57 13.43
CA ARG A 177 45.63 30.29 12.99
C ARG A 177 44.69 29.15 13.33
N LEU A 178 44.61 28.17 12.45
CA LEU A 178 43.85 26.94 12.66
C LEU A 178 44.79 25.84 13.15
N GLY A 179 44.32 25.00 14.07
CA GLY A 179 45.17 23.98 14.67
C GLY A 179 44.43 22.89 15.41
N ARG A 180 45.24 22.07 16.08
CA ARG A 180 44.81 21.01 16.97
C ARG A 180 45.20 21.35 18.41
N TYR A 181 44.32 21.05 19.34
CA TYR A 181 44.62 21.13 20.76
C TYR A 181 44.94 19.74 21.30
N SER A 182 46.05 19.58 22.01
CA SER A 182 46.58 18.25 22.38
C SER A 182 45.99 17.65 23.66
N ASP A 183 45.24 18.42 24.46
CA ASP A 183 44.66 17.92 25.71
C ASP A 183 43.36 17.14 25.46
N SER A 184 43.42 15.82 25.62
CA SER A 184 42.28 14.92 25.41
C SER A 184 41.20 15.02 26.49
N LYS A 185 41.44 15.70 27.63
CA LYS A 185 40.42 15.81 28.70
C LYS A 185 39.28 16.76 28.37
N LEU A 186 39.51 17.69 27.45
CA LEU A 186 38.56 18.75 27.09
C LEU A 186 37.81 18.44 25.78
N GLN A 187 38.13 17.31 25.14
CA GLN A 187 37.63 16.95 23.82
C GLN A 187 37.16 15.50 23.83
N GLN A 188 36.07 15.25 23.12
CA GLN A 188 35.53 13.91 22.91
C GLN A 188 35.20 13.75 21.43
N THR A 189 35.20 12.51 20.94
CA THR A 189 34.65 12.19 19.62
C THR A 189 33.14 11.92 19.75
N THR A 190 32.54 11.30 18.73
CA THR A 190 31.18 10.77 18.81
C THR A 190 31.09 9.60 19.79
N ALA A 191 29.99 9.56 20.54
CA ALA A 191 29.65 8.44 21.40
C ALA A 191 29.48 7.16 20.57
N LEU A 192 29.95 6.06 21.14
CA LEU A 192 30.01 4.78 20.46
C LEU A 192 28.80 3.90 20.90
N PRO A 193 28.30 3.00 20.03
CA PRO A 193 27.30 2.01 20.43
C PRO A 193 27.67 1.17 21.65
N GLU A 194 26.68 0.80 22.49
CA GLU A 194 26.91 -0.03 23.67
C GLU A 194 27.53 -1.38 23.32
N SER A 195 27.10 -1.98 22.20
CA SER A 195 27.59 -3.28 21.74
C SER A 195 29.07 -3.30 21.34
N GLU A 196 29.68 -2.14 21.11
CA GLU A 196 31.06 -2.00 20.62
C GLU A 196 32.03 -1.53 21.74
N LEU A 197 31.57 -1.40 23.00
CA LEU A 197 32.38 -0.90 24.14
C LEU A 197 33.69 -1.69 24.40
N GLY A 198 33.82 -2.90 23.86
CA GLY A 198 35.00 -3.76 23.97
C GLY A 198 35.93 -3.76 22.75
N GLU A 199 35.61 -2.99 21.70
CA GLU A 199 36.37 -3.00 20.45
C GLU A 199 37.71 -2.27 20.56
N THR A 200 38.66 -2.62 19.68
CA THR A 200 40.01 -2.02 19.70
C THR A 200 40.01 -0.52 19.45
N PHE A 201 38.99 -0.01 18.75
CA PHE A 201 38.77 1.40 18.45
C PHE A 201 37.91 2.14 19.48
N ALA A 202 37.52 1.50 20.59
CA ALA A 202 36.70 2.10 21.65
C ALA A 202 37.55 2.60 22.83
N GLU A 203 37.21 3.76 23.39
CA GLU A 203 37.82 4.31 24.60
C GLU A 203 36.79 5.14 25.39
N ASN A 204 36.58 4.80 26.67
CA ASN A 204 35.71 5.53 27.60
C ASN A 204 34.27 5.80 27.11
N GLY A 205 33.70 4.93 26.26
CA GLY A 205 32.36 5.13 25.69
C GLY A 205 32.32 5.94 24.39
N PHE A 206 33.48 6.28 23.83
CA PHE A 206 33.63 7.04 22.59
C PHE A 206 34.54 6.31 21.60
N PHE A 207 34.47 6.67 20.32
CA PHE A 207 35.47 6.25 19.34
C PHE A 207 36.86 6.83 19.69
N LYS A 208 37.93 6.09 19.44
CA LYS A 208 39.29 6.62 19.60
C LYS A 208 39.57 7.71 18.57
N ALA A 209 40.06 8.86 19.03
CA ALA A 209 40.45 9.96 18.16
C ALA A 209 41.57 9.55 17.19
N ASP A 210 41.44 9.93 15.92
CA ASP A 210 42.39 9.63 14.83
C ASP A 210 42.72 8.13 14.64
N PHE A 211 41.93 7.21 15.22
CA PHE A 211 42.10 5.77 15.08
C PHE A 211 41.28 5.22 13.90
N PRO A 212 41.80 4.25 13.11
CA PRO A 212 41.05 3.65 12.01
C PRO A 212 39.88 2.79 12.53
N VAL A 213 38.66 3.15 12.15
CA VAL A 213 37.43 2.41 12.47
C VAL A 213 36.90 1.75 11.20
N PRO A 214 36.70 0.42 11.17
CA PRO A 214 36.31 -0.31 9.97
C PRO A 214 34.83 -0.10 9.64
N VAL A 215 34.51 0.33 8.42
CA VAL A 215 33.13 0.49 7.93
C VAL A 215 32.74 -0.69 7.05
N THR A 216 33.57 -1.00 6.05
CA THR A 216 33.46 -2.21 5.23
C THR A 216 34.80 -2.95 5.25
N LYS A 217 34.87 -4.13 4.63
CA LYS A 217 36.11 -4.94 4.60
C LYS A 217 37.33 -4.15 4.12
N ASP A 218 37.14 -3.23 3.19
CA ASP A 218 38.22 -2.49 2.52
C ASP A 218 38.25 -0.98 2.85
N ARG A 219 37.35 -0.50 3.72
CA ARG A 219 37.21 0.94 4.03
C ARG A 219 37.20 1.19 5.53
N VAL A 220 37.96 2.20 5.94
CA VAL A 220 38.03 2.69 7.32
C VAL A 220 37.74 4.18 7.37
N VAL A 221 37.20 4.66 8.49
CA VAL A 221 37.01 6.07 8.80
C VAL A 221 37.80 6.45 10.05
N ARG A 222 37.96 7.75 10.28
CA ARG A 222 38.59 8.31 11.48
C ARG A 222 37.68 9.36 12.08
N PHE A 223 37.61 9.36 13.41
CA PHE A 223 36.84 10.33 14.19
C PHE A 223 37.77 11.39 14.78
N TYR A 224 37.31 12.62 14.75
CA TYR A 224 38.10 13.76 15.20
C TYR A 224 37.60 14.28 16.56
N PRO A 225 38.51 14.64 17.48
CA PRO A 225 38.13 15.09 18.82
C PRO A 225 37.70 16.56 18.79
N TYR A 226 36.51 16.86 19.31
CA TYR A 226 35.95 18.21 19.43
C TYR A 226 35.44 18.47 20.85
N ALA A 227 35.28 19.74 21.23
CA ALA A 227 34.67 20.08 22.51
C ALA A 227 33.14 19.89 22.47
N SER A 228 32.50 19.76 23.63
CA SER A 228 31.02 19.70 23.71
C SER A 228 30.36 21.04 23.33
N GLN A 229 31.05 22.15 23.59
CA GLN A 229 30.66 23.50 23.19
C GLN A 229 31.93 24.32 22.91
N VAL A 230 31.77 25.44 22.19
CA VAL A 230 32.88 26.38 21.99
C VAL A 230 33.36 26.89 23.34
N THR A 231 34.63 26.67 23.64
CA THR A 231 35.26 27.05 24.92
C THR A 231 36.60 27.73 24.66
N VAL A 232 36.84 28.85 25.35
CA VAL A 232 38.12 29.57 25.26
C VAL A 232 39.05 29.08 26.37
N ILE A 233 40.26 28.72 25.99
CA ILE A 233 41.27 28.09 26.84
C ILE A 233 42.67 28.68 26.58
N GLU A 234 43.62 28.29 27.44
CA GLU A 234 45.01 28.72 27.30
C GLU A 234 45.67 28.11 26.05
N PRO A 235 46.55 28.85 25.37
CA PRO A 235 47.13 28.44 24.09
C PRO A 235 48.31 27.45 24.21
N ASN A 236 48.72 27.06 25.43
CA ASN A 236 49.97 26.32 25.68
C ASN A 236 50.04 24.95 24.95
N ASN A 237 48.89 24.33 24.70
CA ASN A 237 48.77 23.02 24.06
C ASN A 237 48.25 23.10 22.61
N PHE A 238 48.29 24.29 22.00
CA PHE A 238 47.89 24.48 20.60
C PHE A 238 49.03 24.10 19.65
N ILE A 239 48.69 23.28 18.64
CA ILE A 239 49.59 22.84 17.58
C ILE A 239 49.01 23.31 16.25
N GLU A 240 49.76 24.10 15.49
CA GLU A 240 49.31 24.61 14.18
C GLU A 240 49.08 23.45 13.19
N ALA A 241 47.93 23.47 12.52
CA ALA A 241 47.57 22.42 11.56
C ALA A 241 48.21 22.72 10.20
N ALA A 242 48.76 21.69 9.56
CA ALA A 242 49.18 21.78 8.15
C ALA A 242 47.98 22.06 7.25
N GLU A 243 48.20 22.74 6.12
CA GLU A 243 47.17 22.95 5.11
C GLU A 243 46.59 21.60 4.65
N GLY A 244 45.28 21.41 4.86
CA GLY A 244 44.59 20.15 4.56
C GLY A 244 44.30 19.25 5.78
N ALA A 245 44.82 19.55 6.96
CA ALA A 245 44.45 18.84 8.18
C ALA A 245 43.22 19.47 8.85
N LEU A 246 42.29 18.64 9.33
CA LEU A 246 41.10 19.12 10.05
C LEU A 246 41.48 19.80 11.38
N PRO A 247 41.06 21.05 11.60
CA PRO A 247 41.29 21.76 12.84
C PRO A 247 40.22 21.44 13.88
N ASN A 248 40.61 21.41 15.17
CA ASN A 248 39.68 21.36 16.29
C ASN A 248 39.80 22.57 17.24
N ALA A 249 40.70 23.50 16.90
CA ALA A 249 40.92 24.72 17.65
C ALA A 249 41.32 25.87 16.71
N VAL A 250 41.04 27.09 17.17
CA VAL A 250 41.49 28.33 16.52
C VAL A 250 42.27 29.18 17.52
N LEU A 251 43.45 29.63 17.10
CA LEU A 251 44.32 30.52 17.87
C LEU A 251 44.19 31.95 17.37
N LEU A 252 43.86 32.87 18.27
CA LEU A 252 43.83 34.30 18.05
C LEU A 252 45.05 34.94 18.70
N GLU A 253 45.95 35.48 17.89
CA GLU A 253 47.12 36.23 18.35
C GLU A 253 46.96 37.72 18.01
N ILE A 254 47.08 38.58 19.02
CA ILE A 254 46.96 40.03 18.87
C ILE A 254 48.25 40.68 19.34
N LYS A 255 48.80 41.60 18.54
CA LYS A 255 49.95 42.43 18.90
C LYS A 255 49.48 43.84 19.22
N TYR A 256 49.74 44.28 20.44
CA TYR A 256 49.47 45.62 20.93
C TYR A 256 50.74 46.47 20.99
N GLU A 257 50.59 47.76 20.67
CA GLU A 257 51.60 48.79 20.86
C GLU A 257 51.13 49.82 21.91
N PRO A 258 51.99 50.32 22.81
CA PRO A 258 51.64 51.38 23.74
C PRO A 258 51.28 52.69 23.02
N ARG A 259 50.14 53.31 23.35
CA ARG A 259 49.79 54.63 22.78
C ARG A 259 50.78 55.69 23.30
N GLY A 260 51.44 56.42 22.39
CA GLY A 260 52.37 57.51 22.72
C GLY A 260 53.87 57.18 22.63
N SER A 261 54.26 55.98 22.19
CA SER A 261 55.66 55.62 21.95
C SER A 261 56.15 56.16 20.59
N THR A 262 56.98 57.20 20.60
CA THR A 262 57.70 57.71 19.41
C THR A 262 59.05 57.03 19.17
N ASN A 263 59.40 56.00 19.97
CA ASN A 263 60.69 55.34 19.89
C ASN A 263 60.68 54.13 18.94
N THR A 264 61.68 54.04 18.07
CA THR A 264 61.86 53.05 16.99
C THR A 264 62.06 51.59 17.44
N ARG A 265 61.94 51.30 18.74
CA ARG A 265 61.88 49.94 19.32
C ARG A 265 60.68 49.84 20.27
N SER A 266 59.47 49.78 19.72
CA SER A 266 58.28 49.51 20.53
C SER A 266 58.27 48.04 21.00
N VAL A 267 58.14 47.84 22.31
CA VAL A 267 57.94 46.50 22.90
C VAL A 267 56.49 46.11 22.67
N PHE A 268 56.25 45.23 21.71
CA PHE A 268 54.91 44.72 21.44
C PHE A 268 54.43 43.81 22.58
N LYS A 269 53.25 44.09 23.14
CA LYS A 269 52.55 43.13 24.02
C LYS A 269 51.76 42.17 23.15
N VAL A 270 52.10 40.88 23.19
CA VAL A 270 51.39 39.83 22.44
C VAL A 270 50.40 39.14 23.38
N ARG A 271 49.14 39.08 22.96
CA ARG A 271 48.09 38.34 23.66
C ARG A 271 47.62 37.19 22.77
N LYS A 272 47.52 35.99 23.35
CA LYS A 272 47.12 34.78 22.64
C LYS A 272 45.94 34.14 23.36
N LEU A 273 44.88 33.82 22.65
CA LEU A 273 43.75 33.01 23.14
C LEU A 273 43.46 31.89 22.16
N CYS A 274 43.16 30.70 22.69
CA CYS A 274 42.75 29.55 21.89
C CYS A 274 41.27 29.26 22.15
N ALA A 275 40.47 29.08 21.10
CA ALA A 275 39.10 28.62 21.22
C ALA A 275 38.99 27.21 20.63
N LEU A 276 38.47 26.28 21.42
CA LEU A 276 38.12 24.94 20.95
C LEU A 276 36.84 25.00 20.12
N LEU A 277 36.85 24.28 19.01
CA LEU A 277 35.66 24.06 18.20
C LEU A 277 34.83 22.95 18.85
N GLY A 278 33.54 23.18 19.02
CA GLY A 278 32.67 22.25 19.71
C GLY A 278 31.19 22.54 19.49
N GLY A 279 30.39 21.49 19.59
CA GLY A 279 28.94 21.54 19.40
C GLY A 279 28.30 20.23 19.84
N THR A 280 27.06 20.31 20.32
CA THR A 280 26.30 19.14 20.75
C THR A 280 25.44 18.59 19.62
N ALA A 281 25.33 17.26 19.55
CA ALA A 281 24.41 16.62 18.63
C ALA A 281 22.96 17.07 18.92
N PRO A 282 22.15 17.38 17.89
CA PRO A 282 20.74 17.66 18.09
C PRO A 282 20.03 16.42 18.66
N PRO A 283 18.90 16.62 19.36
CA PRO A 283 18.08 15.51 19.82
C PRO A 283 17.61 14.65 18.65
N ALA A 284 17.50 13.34 18.87
CA ALA A 284 17.02 12.40 17.88
C ALA A 284 15.58 12.72 17.47
N VAL A 285 15.32 12.70 16.15
CA VAL A 285 13.96 12.75 15.62
C VAL A 285 13.44 11.31 15.53
N PRO A 286 12.39 10.94 16.29
CA PRO A 286 11.86 9.58 16.28
C PRO A 286 11.26 9.23 14.91
N THR A 287 11.79 8.19 14.29
CA THR A 287 11.28 7.62 13.03
C THR A 287 11.07 6.11 13.15
N CYS A 288 10.39 5.52 12.17
CA CYS A 288 10.17 4.08 12.12
C CYS A 288 10.37 3.46 10.73
N LEU A 289 10.79 2.21 10.73
CA LEU A 289 10.77 1.29 9.59
C LEU A 289 9.56 0.37 9.74
N LEU A 290 8.73 0.28 8.70
CA LEU A 290 7.46 -0.43 8.73
C LEU A 290 7.41 -1.54 7.68
N PHE A 291 6.94 -2.71 8.08
CA PHE A 291 6.56 -3.80 7.19
C PHE A 291 5.05 -4.00 7.23
N ARG A 292 4.41 -4.01 6.07
CA ARG A 292 2.96 -4.17 5.94
C ARG A 292 2.59 -5.40 5.12
N PHE A 293 1.66 -6.17 5.66
CA PHE A 293 1.10 -7.38 5.08
C PHE A 293 -0.43 -7.28 5.07
N PRO A 294 -1.04 -6.53 4.13
CA PRO A 294 -2.48 -6.27 4.17
C PRO A 294 -3.34 -7.50 3.87
N GLN A 295 -2.80 -8.47 3.15
CA GLN A 295 -3.41 -9.79 2.90
C GLN A 295 -2.88 -10.88 3.85
N GLY A 296 -2.11 -10.45 4.86
CA GLY A 296 -1.41 -11.27 5.85
C GLY A 296 -0.04 -11.77 5.40
N LEU A 297 0.69 -12.39 6.33
CA LEU A 297 2.09 -12.81 6.19
C LEU A 297 2.22 -14.34 5.99
N PRO A 298 2.77 -14.82 4.86
CA PRO A 298 3.04 -16.25 4.69
C PRO A 298 4.11 -16.74 5.68
N GLN A 299 3.99 -17.99 6.16
CA GLN A 299 4.95 -18.64 7.07
C GLN A 299 6.39 -18.66 6.54
N SER A 300 6.57 -18.60 5.20
CA SER A 300 7.89 -18.48 4.58
C SER A 300 8.62 -17.16 4.89
N PHE A 301 7.99 -16.26 5.65
CA PHE A 301 8.52 -14.98 6.09
C PHE A 301 8.30 -14.82 7.59
N SER A 302 9.22 -15.32 8.41
CA SER A 302 9.12 -15.27 9.86
C SER A 302 9.85 -14.09 10.50
N SER A 303 10.73 -13.38 9.79
CA SER A 303 11.44 -12.20 10.30
C SER A 303 11.69 -11.16 9.20
N PRO A 304 11.91 -9.87 9.54
CA PRO A 304 12.35 -8.86 8.59
C PRO A 304 13.62 -9.24 7.81
N SER A 305 14.59 -9.89 8.44
CA SER A 305 15.85 -10.31 7.80
C SER A 305 15.66 -11.37 6.73
N GLN A 306 14.63 -12.21 6.82
CA GLN A 306 14.33 -13.19 5.77
C GLN A 306 13.91 -12.55 4.44
N PHE A 307 13.37 -11.32 4.45
CA PHE A 307 13.06 -10.60 3.22
C PHE A 307 14.33 -10.17 2.46
N LEU A 308 15.44 -9.96 3.17
CA LEU A 308 16.73 -9.61 2.59
C LEU A 308 17.45 -10.84 2.00
N ASN A 309 17.33 -11.98 2.66
CA ASN A 309 18.08 -13.19 2.32
C ASN A 309 17.31 -14.19 1.44
N LYS A 310 16.14 -13.79 0.90
CA LYS A 310 15.30 -14.68 0.11
C LYS A 310 15.90 -14.92 -1.28
N SER A 311 16.35 -16.15 -1.54
CA SER A 311 16.83 -16.59 -2.85
C SER A 311 15.76 -16.58 -3.94
N ASN A 312 14.48 -16.60 -3.55
CA ASN A 312 13.34 -16.79 -4.45
C ASN A 312 12.73 -15.46 -4.95
N TRP A 313 13.45 -14.34 -4.88
CA TRP A 313 13.05 -13.12 -5.57
C TRP A 313 13.24 -13.29 -7.09
N ILE A 314 12.13 -13.37 -7.82
CA ILE A 314 12.06 -13.81 -9.23
C ILE A 314 12.15 -12.63 -10.19
N SER A 315 11.55 -11.48 -9.84
CA SER A 315 11.55 -10.28 -10.69
C SER A 315 12.18 -9.07 -10.00
N SER A 316 12.84 -8.21 -10.78
CA SER A 316 13.22 -6.87 -10.36
C SER A 316 12.06 -5.88 -10.45
N GLY A 317 12.11 -4.83 -9.65
CA GLY A 317 11.26 -3.65 -9.75
C GLY A 317 12.06 -2.40 -10.14
N HIS A 318 11.36 -1.27 -10.23
CA HIS A 318 11.95 0.04 -10.51
C HIS A 318 11.62 1.04 -9.42
N TRP A 319 12.58 1.90 -9.12
CA TRP A 319 12.35 3.09 -8.31
C TRP A 319 11.81 4.23 -9.17
N GLN A 320 10.91 5.00 -8.57
CA GLN A 320 10.29 6.18 -9.14
C GLN A 320 10.31 7.30 -8.09
N GLN A 321 10.31 8.54 -8.53
CA GLN A 321 10.33 9.73 -7.68
C GLN A 321 9.12 10.60 -8.00
N ALA A 322 8.47 11.13 -6.97
CA ALA A 322 7.40 12.09 -7.16
C ALA A 322 7.97 13.43 -7.68
N TRP A 323 7.33 14.00 -8.69
CA TRP A 323 7.75 15.18 -9.42
C TRP A 323 6.58 16.16 -9.61
N GLY A 324 6.83 17.46 -9.42
CA GLY A 324 5.84 18.52 -9.66
C GLY A 324 4.64 18.54 -8.69
N GLY A 325 4.72 17.77 -7.60
CA GLY A 325 3.77 17.75 -6.50
C GLY A 325 3.80 16.42 -5.75
N ALA A 326 2.94 16.30 -4.73
CA ALA A 326 2.74 15.03 -4.03
C ALA A 326 1.87 14.05 -4.85
N VAL A 327 2.07 12.75 -4.64
CA VAL A 327 1.32 11.65 -5.28
C VAL A 327 0.74 10.72 -4.20
N PRO A 328 -0.59 10.53 -4.12
CA PRO A 328 -1.63 11.13 -4.95
C PRO A 328 -1.74 12.66 -4.77
N GLY A 329 -2.14 13.37 -5.83
CA GLY A 329 -2.29 14.82 -5.81
C GLY A 329 -1.93 15.48 -7.14
N ASN A 330 -1.25 16.63 -7.06
CA ASN A 330 -0.89 17.44 -8.21
C ASN A 330 0.39 16.94 -8.92
N GLY A 331 1.16 16.05 -8.28
CA GLY A 331 2.43 15.54 -8.82
C GLY A 331 2.25 14.39 -9.80
N GLU A 332 3.37 13.82 -10.23
CA GLU A 332 3.45 12.58 -11.01
C GLU A 332 4.70 11.77 -10.63
N PHE A 333 4.67 10.44 -10.78
CA PHE A 333 5.88 9.63 -10.64
C PHE A 333 6.69 9.62 -11.94
N LYS A 334 8.00 9.85 -11.80
CA LYS A 334 8.99 9.71 -12.88
C LYS A 334 10.07 8.74 -12.47
N LEU A 335 10.85 8.26 -13.44
CA LEU A 335 12.12 7.60 -13.12
C LEU A 335 12.98 8.54 -12.26
N THR A 336 13.72 7.96 -11.32
CA THR A 336 14.57 8.73 -10.41
C THR A 336 15.56 9.57 -11.20
N ILE A 337 15.76 10.82 -10.75
CA ILE A 337 16.77 11.71 -11.36
C ILE A 337 18.19 11.24 -11.00
N ASP A 338 18.31 10.54 -9.87
CA ASP A 338 19.55 9.92 -9.43
C ASP A 338 19.80 8.62 -10.22
N PRO A 339 20.88 8.53 -11.03
CA PRO A 339 21.19 7.36 -11.85
C PRO A 339 21.60 6.11 -11.05
N VAL A 340 21.70 6.21 -9.73
CA VAL A 340 22.28 5.18 -8.84
C VAL A 340 21.29 4.09 -8.42
N LEU A 341 19.98 4.25 -8.64
CA LEU A 341 18.97 3.22 -8.34
C LEU A 341 18.54 2.44 -9.60
N PRO A 342 19.30 1.42 -10.04
CA PRO A 342 18.92 0.60 -11.17
C PRO A 342 17.67 -0.23 -10.87
N ALA A 343 17.16 -0.90 -11.91
CA ALA A 343 16.25 -2.01 -11.70
C ALA A 343 16.90 -3.04 -10.77
N MET A 344 16.26 -3.33 -9.65
CA MET A 344 16.85 -4.17 -8.60
C MET A 344 15.81 -5.11 -8.02
N LYS A 345 16.27 -6.16 -7.36
CA LYS A 345 15.37 -7.10 -6.71
C LYS A 345 14.85 -6.52 -5.38
N PRO A 346 13.70 -6.99 -4.88
CA PRO A 346 13.11 -6.51 -3.62
C PRO A 346 14.04 -6.58 -2.39
N ASN A 347 14.91 -7.58 -2.29
CA ASN A 347 15.92 -7.65 -1.23
C ASN A 347 16.90 -6.47 -1.31
N ASP A 348 17.41 -6.17 -2.50
CA ASP A 348 18.39 -5.09 -2.69
C ASP A 348 17.75 -3.73 -2.42
N ALA A 349 16.49 -3.54 -2.86
CA ALA A 349 15.70 -2.35 -2.58
C ALA A 349 15.44 -2.17 -1.08
N LEU A 350 15.02 -3.23 -0.38
CA LEU A 350 14.84 -3.20 1.08
C LEU A 350 16.15 -2.90 1.81
N ALA A 351 17.26 -3.47 1.34
CA ALA A 351 18.56 -3.20 1.91
C ALA A 351 18.92 -1.71 1.75
N ILE A 352 18.76 -1.13 0.57
CA ILE A 352 19.00 0.31 0.36
C ILE A 352 18.08 1.16 1.24
N GLY A 353 16.80 0.81 1.39
CA GLY A 353 15.88 1.49 2.31
C GLY A 353 16.35 1.45 3.77
N ILE A 354 16.80 0.29 4.26
CA ILE A 354 17.39 0.16 5.61
C ILE A 354 18.62 1.05 5.76
N TYR A 355 19.47 1.10 4.74
CA TYR A 355 20.64 1.99 4.72
C TYR A 355 20.22 3.46 4.86
N HIS A 356 19.28 3.94 4.04
CA HIS A 356 18.80 5.32 4.12
C HIS A 356 18.14 5.65 5.46
N TRP A 357 17.45 4.68 6.06
CA TRP A 357 16.90 4.85 7.40
C TRP A 357 18.00 5.00 8.46
N ILE A 358 18.99 4.09 8.52
CA ILE A 358 20.12 4.19 9.47
C ILE A 358 20.89 5.51 9.28
N ARG A 359 21.10 5.92 8.03
CA ARG A 359 21.71 7.21 7.66
C ARG A 359 20.96 8.41 8.26
N HIS A 360 19.63 8.32 8.30
CA HIS A 360 18.76 9.38 8.82
C HIS A 360 18.75 9.45 10.35
N LEU A 361 19.04 8.35 11.05
CA LEU A 361 19.05 8.25 12.51
C LEU A 361 20.28 8.96 13.10
N ARG A 362 20.02 9.93 13.98
CA ARG A 362 21.06 10.70 14.68
C ARG A 362 20.68 10.88 16.15
N PRO A 363 21.52 10.48 17.12
CA PRO A 363 22.78 9.76 16.93
C PRO A 363 22.57 8.40 16.25
N ALA A 364 23.65 7.85 15.67
CA ALA A 364 23.59 6.54 15.01
C ALA A 364 23.11 5.47 15.99
N PRO A 365 22.27 4.50 15.55
CA PRO A 365 21.77 3.45 16.41
C PRO A 365 22.88 2.44 16.74
N ASP A 366 22.61 1.58 17.73
CA ASP A 366 23.44 0.43 18.01
C ASP A 366 23.23 -0.65 16.91
N PRO A 367 24.30 -1.06 16.19
CA PRO A 367 24.17 -2.01 15.09
C PRO A 367 23.61 -3.36 15.52
N GLN A 368 23.96 -3.85 16.72
CA GLN A 368 23.45 -5.11 17.24
C GLN A 368 21.97 -4.99 17.65
N ALA A 369 21.52 -3.81 18.07
CA ALA A 369 20.10 -3.56 18.34
C ALA A 369 19.27 -3.59 17.04
N VAL A 370 19.78 -2.98 15.97
CA VAL A 370 19.18 -3.05 14.62
C VAL A 370 19.11 -4.49 14.13
N LEU A 371 20.21 -5.24 14.22
CA LEU A 371 20.27 -6.64 13.81
C LEU A 371 19.31 -7.52 14.63
N LYS A 372 19.26 -7.32 15.94
CA LYS A 372 18.32 -8.02 16.82
C LYS A 372 16.87 -7.80 16.39
N ALA A 373 16.47 -6.54 16.13
CA ALA A 373 15.12 -6.24 15.67
C ALA A 373 14.83 -6.87 14.30
N LEU A 374 15.78 -6.83 13.36
CA LEU A 374 15.60 -7.44 12.04
C LEU A 374 15.53 -8.97 12.08
N HIS A 375 16.23 -9.61 13.02
CA HIS A 375 16.25 -11.08 13.18
C HIS A 375 15.15 -11.61 14.10
N GLN A 376 14.44 -10.74 14.82
CA GLN A 376 13.36 -11.15 15.70
C GLN A 376 12.21 -11.79 14.91
N GLU A 377 11.65 -12.87 15.44
CA GLU A 377 10.48 -13.53 14.87
C GLU A 377 9.25 -12.62 14.98
N ILE A 378 8.54 -12.50 13.86
CA ILE A 378 7.28 -11.76 13.77
C ILE A 378 6.20 -12.61 14.45
N PRO A 379 5.55 -12.13 15.52
CA PRO A 379 4.49 -12.88 16.17
C PRO A 379 3.30 -13.03 15.23
N LEU A 380 2.97 -14.28 14.88
CA LEU A 380 1.83 -14.57 14.02
C LEU A 380 0.54 -14.62 14.86
N PRO A 381 -0.55 -13.95 14.43
CA PRO A 381 -1.85 -14.09 15.09
C PRO A 381 -2.26 -15.56 15.16
N GLN A 382 -2.89 -16.03 16.23
CA GLN A 382 -3.38 -17.41 16.27
C GLN A 382 -4.53 -17.63 15.25
N PRO A 383 -4.66 -18.84 14.67
CA PRO A 383 -5.78 -19.14 13.77
C PRO A 383 -7.10 -18.95 14.52
N LYS A 384 -8.01 -18.13 13.98
CA LYS A 384 -9.37 -18.02 14.52
C LYS A 384 -10.20 -19.19 14.00
N GLN A 385 -10.83 -19.94 14.90
CA GLN A 385 -11.91 -20.84 14.51
C GLN A 385 -13.11 -19.99 14.09
N LEU A 386 -13.60 -20.15 12.86
CA LEU A 386 -14.93 -19.63 12.51
C LEU A 386 -15.94 -20.36 13.42
N GLY A 387 -16.61 -19.63 14.31
CA GLY A 387 -17.71 -20.19 15.09
C GLY A 387 -18.86 -20.63 14.19
N ASP A 388 -19.74 -21.50 14.70
CA ASP A 388 -20.90 -22.13 14.02
C ASP A 388 -21.99 -21.16 13.53
N SER A 389 -21.69 -19.88 13.37
CA SER A 389 -22.64 -18.90 12.87
C SER A 389 -22.90 -19.11 11.37
N GLU A 390 -24.17 -19.28 10.98
CA GLU A 390 -24.65 -19.27 9.57
C GLU A 390 -24.22 -17.98 8.79
N THR A 391 -23.74 -16.94 9.49
CA THR A 391 -23.26 -15.67 8.92
C THR A 391 -21.75 -15.59 8.76
N ALA A 392 -20.97 -16.57 9.24
CA ALA A 392 -19.52 -16.52 9.15
C ALA A 392 -19.07 -16.71 7.69
N THR A 393 -18.65 -15.62 7.05
CA THR A 393 -18.13 -15.67 5.68
C THR A 393 -16.72 -16.21 5.68
N ALA A 394 -16.38 -17.08 4.73
CA ALA A 394 -14.98 -17.48 4.56
C ALA A 394 -14.10 -16.24 4.33
N PRO A 395 -12.90 -16.21 4.92
CA PRO A 395 -11.96 -15.14 4.65
C PRO A 395 -11.47 -15.23 3.20
N VAL A 396 -11.34 -14.06 2.58
CA VAL A 396 -10.94 -13.91 1.17
C VAL A 396 -9.84 -12.85 1.17
N ASN A 397 -8.63 -13.25 0.77
CA ASN A 397 -7.48 -12.34 0.67
C ASN A 397 -6.91 -12.29 -0.76
N SER A 398 -7.55 -12.99 -1.70
CA SER A 398 -7.24 -13.01 -3.13
C SER A 398 -8.53 -13.14 -3.94
N CYS A 399 -8.44 -12.93 -5.24
CA CYS A 399 -9.50 -13.27 -6.17
C CYS A 399 -8.92 -13.73 -7.50
N LEU A 400 -9.70 -14.48 -8.28
CA LEU A 400 -9.35 -14.75 -9.66
C LEU A 400 -9.72 -13.54 -10.52
N VAL A 401 -8.90 -12.49 -10.50
CA VAL A 401 -8.97 -11.40 -11.48
C VAL A 401 -7.55 -11.11 -11.93
N ALA A 402 -7.34 -10.90 -13.24
CA ALA A 402 -6.09 -10.35 -13.75
C ALA A 402 -5.98 -8.87 -13.34
N ASP A 403 -5.71 -8.62 -12.05
CA ASP A 403 -5.49 -7.31 -11.45
C ASP A 403 -4.07 -6.78 -11.76
N THR A 404 -3.50 -7.25 -12.87
CA THR A 404 -2.16 -6.89 -13.33
C THR A 404 -2.19 -5.71 -14.29
N GLY A 405 -3.22 -5.58 -15.13
CA GLY A 405 -3.23 -4.57 -16.21
C GLY A 405 -3.39 -3.14 -15.71
N ALA A 406 -4.35 -2.88 -14.82
CA ALA A 406 -4.65 -1.52 -14.37
C ALA A 406 -3.51 -0.91 -13.55
N ARG A 407 -2.88 -1.68 -12.65
CA ARG A 407 -1.76 -1.19 -11.83
C ARG A 407 -0.46 -1.11 -12.60
N GLU A 408 -0.13 -2.10 -13.43
CA GLU A 408 1.03 -2.02 -14.32
C GLU A 408 0.92 -0.81 -15.25
N HIS A 409 -0.23 -0.58 -15.87
CA HIS A 409 -0.48 0.63 -16.66
C HIS A 409 -0.33 1.90 -15.81
N SER A 410 -0.88 1.90 -14.61
CA SER A 410 -0.85 3.05 -13.70
C SER A 410 0.55 3.39 -13.21
N PHE A 411 1.38 2.38 -12.91
CA PHE A 411 2.75 2.56 -12.47
C PHE A 411 3.72 2.78 -13.63
N ALA A 412 3.46 2.22 -14.81
CA ALA A 412 4.41 2.25 -15.93
C ALA A 412 4.25 3.44 -16.87
N LYS A 413 3.04 4.05 -17.00
CA LYS A 413 2.78 4.97 -18.12
C LYS A 413 2.01 6.25 -17.82
N THR A 414 1.20 6.36 -16.76
CA THR A 414 0.25 7.49 -16.61
C THR A 414 -0.02 7.93 -15.18
N THR A 415 0.99 8.35 -14.42
CA THR A 415 0.76 8.94 -13.07
C THR A 415 0.45 10.44 -13.13
N GLY A 416 -0.27 10.91 -14.16
CA GLY A 416 -0.64 12.33 -14.26
C GLY A 416 -1.48 12.79 -13.06
N ALA A 417 -1.42 14.08 -12.75
CA ALA A 417 -2.16 14.69 -11.64
C ALA A 417 -3.64 14.25 -11.62
N HIS A 418 -4.11 13.77 -10.47
CA HIS A 418 -5.48 13.29 -10.25
C HIS A 418 -5.98 12.15 -11.18
N SER A 419 -5.08 11.46 -11.88
CA SER A 419 -5.46 10.32 -12.74
C SER A 419 -5.99 9.13 -11.93
N ASP A 420 -6.78 8.28 -12.57
CA ASP A 420 -7.22 7.00 -11.96
C ASP A 420 -6.03 6.10 -11.58
N SER A 421 -4.88 6.32 -12.23
CA SER A 421 -3.62 5.70 -11.87
C SER A 421 -3.13 6.11 -10.50
N GLN A 422 -3.22 7.39 -10.12
CA GLN A 422 -2.86 7.83 -8.76
C GLN A 422 -3.79 7.26 -7.70
N LYS A 423 -5.09 7.14 -7.99
CA LYS A 423 -6.05 6.48 -7.10
C LYS A 423 -5.67 5.01 -6.86
N ALA A 424 -5.20 4.31 -7.90
CA ALA A 424 -4.71 2.94 -7.75
C ALA A 424 -3.47 2.85 -6.85
N ILE A 425 -2.61 3.88 -6.83
CA ILE A 425 -1.45 3.98 -5.94
C ILE A 425 -1.88 4.33 -4.51
N GLU A 426 -2.81 5.27 -4.36
CA GLU A 426 -3.42 5.64 -3.08
C GLU A 426 -4.06 4.42 -2.39
N GLN A 427 -4.84 3.63 -3.12
CA GLN A 427 -5.39 2.35 -2.66
C GLN A 427 -4.31 1.32 -2.28
N CYS A 428 -3.10 1.42 -2.87
CA CYS A 428 -1.97 0.61 -2.42
C CYS A 428 -1.47 1.01 -1.02
N PHE A 429 -1.85 2.17 -0.49
CA PHE A 429 -1.47 2.58 0.86
C PHE A 429 -2.66 2.63 1.81
N GLU A 430 -3.85 3.01 1.39
CA GLU A 430 -4.97 3.29 2.30
C GLU A 430 -5.66 2.09 2.96
N TYR A 431 -5.37 0.85 2.54
CA TYR A 431 -6.14 -0.38 2.87
C TYR A 431 -6.82 -0.36 4.26
N PRO A 432 -8.12 0.05 4.35
CA PRO A 432 -8.79 0.32 5.62
C PRO A 432 -9.35 -0.93 6.28
N GLY A 433 -8.89 -2.13 5.89
CA GLY A 433 -9.37 -3.40 6.44
C GLY A 433 -10.83 -3.75 6.08
N ARG A 434 -11.54 -2.90 5.33
CA ARG A 434 -12.84 -3.24 4.73
C ARG A 434 -12.62 -3.94 3.39
N LEU A 435 -13.20 -5.12 3.26
CA LEU A 435 -13.16 -6.03 2.10
C LEU A 435 -13.85 -5.51 0.83
N GLU A 436 -14.01 -4.20 0.65
CA GLU A 436 -14.64 -3.65 -0.55
C GLU A 436 -13.58 -3.08 -1.47
N GLU A 437 -13.25 -3.85 -2.52
CA GLU A 437 -12.62 -3.41 -3.78
C GLU A 437 -12.39 -4.57 -4.79
N TYR A 438 -12.74 -5.83 -4.47
CA TYR A 438 -12.76 -6.88 -5.49
C TYR A 438 -13.98 -6.71 -6.41
N PRO A 439 -13.83 -6.88 -7.74
CA PRO A 439 -14.96 -6.90 -8.66
C PRO A 439 -16.01 -7.92 -8.20
N GLN A 440 -17.29 -7.57 -8.19
CA GLN A 440 -18.35 -8.49 -7.76
C GLN A 440 -18.45 -9.73 -8.67
N SER A 441 -17.99 -9.61 -9.91
CA SER A 441 -17.86 -10.72 -10.85
C SER A 441 -16.60 -11.55 -10.66
N ALA A 442 -15.74 -11.27 -9.68
CA ALA A 442 -14.52 -12.02 -9.41
C ALA A 442 -14.80 -13.33 -8.67
N MET A 443 -14.00 -14.37 -8.91
CA MET A 443 -14.04 -15.56 -8.04
C MET A 443 -13.30 -15.26 -6.73
N PRO A 444 -13.92 -15.48 -5.56
CA PRO A 444 -13.27 -15.25 -4.29
C PRO A 444 -12.28 -16.39 -4.01
N LEU A 445 -11.03 -16.04 -3.71
CA LEU A 445 -9.96 -16.99 -3.42
C LEU A 445 -9.35 -16.73 -2.06
N PHE A 446 -8.72 -17.77 -1.53
CA PHE A 446 -8.10 -17.73 -0.23
C PHE A 446 -6.69 -18.30 -0.31
N VAL A 447 -5.70 -17.54 0.13
CA VAL A 447 -4.32 -17.99 0.29
C VAL A 447 -4.05 -18.23 1.76
N ASP A 448 -3.66 -19.46 2.09
CA ASP A 448 -3.37 -19.87 3.47
C ASP A 448 -1.96 -19.46 3.92
N ARG A 449 -1.66 -19.64 5.20
CA ARG A 449 -0.35 -19.29 5.77
C ARG A 449 0.82 -20.04 5.14
N ALA A 450 0.61 -21.24 4.61
CA ALA A 450 1.64 -21.95 3.87
C ALA A 450 1.88 -21.35 2.47
N GLY A 451 1.05 -20.39 2.06
CA GLY A 451 1.11 -19.71 0.78
C GLY A 451 0.41 -20.49 -0.34
N ASN A 452 -0.41 -21.49 -0.02
CA ASN A 452 -1.15 -22.26 -1.02
C ASN A 452 -2.46 -21.56 -1.39
N LEU A 453 -2.83 -21.70 -2.66
CA LEU A 453 -4.11 -21.25 -3.17
C LEU A 453 -5.25 -22.20 -2.81
N ASN A 454 -6.37 -21.64 -2.39
CA ASN A 454 -7.59 -22.34 -2.04
C ASN A 454 -8.83 -21.61 -2.60
N LEU A 455 -9.89 -22.37 -2.84
CA LEU A 455 -11.23 -21.81 -3.07
C LEU A 455 -11.83 -21.28 -1.75
N ALA A 456 -12.54 -20.16 -1.78
CA ALA A 456 -13.23 -19.67 -0.58
C ALA A 456 -14.16 -20.76 0.00
N GLY A 457 -14.07 -21.06 1.29
CA GLY A 457 -14.91 -22.07 1.97
C GLY A 457 -14.50 -23.54 1.76
N ARG A 458 -13.41 -23.81 1.05
CA ARG A 458 -12.87 -25.16 0.77
C ARG A 458 -11.34 -25.18 0.87
N LYS A 459 -10.76 -26.33 1.22
CA LYS A 459 -9.31 -26.57 1.13
C LYS A 459 -8.93 -27.07 -0.27
N GLY A 460 -7.82 -26.55 -0.77
CA GLY A 460 -7.29 -26.80 -2.12
C GLY A 460 -7.95 -25.93 -3.18
N PHE A 461 -7.18 -25.66 -4.23
CA PHE A 461 -7.68 -25.11 -5.49
C PHE A 461 -7.93 -26.24 -6.48
N ASP A 462 -9.06 -26.19 -7.18
CA ASP A 462 -9.53 -27.23 -8.09
C ASP A 462 -9.92 -26.57 -9.43
N THR A 463 -8.94 -26.53 -10.36
CA THR A 463 -9.12 -25.88 -11.67
C THR A 463 -10.24 -26.53 -12.47
N ASP A 464 -10.36 -27.86 -12.42
CA ASP A 464 -11.35 -28.63 -13.17
C ASP A 464 -12.77 -28.36 -12.66
N LEU A 465 -12.94 -28.24 -11.34
CA LEU A 465 -14.22 -27.84 -10.76
C LEU A 465 -14.66 -26.46 -11.22
N ILE A 466 -13.75 -25.48 -11.22
CA ILE A 466 -14.04 -24.12 -11.66
C ILE A 466 -14.39 -24.13 -13.15
N GLY A 467 -13.57 -24.79 -13.97
CA GLY A 467 -13.81 -24.91 -15.41
C GLY A 467 -15.18 -25.51 -15.72
N ARG A 468 -15.55 -26.60 -15.02
CA ARG A 468 -16.88 -27.22 -15.15
C ARG A 468 -18.01 -26.27 -14.70
N TYR A 469 -17.83 -25.57 -13.59
CA TYR A 469 -18.83 -24.61 -13.10
C TYR A 469 -19.08 -23.47 -14.09
N LEU A 470 -18.02 -22.80 -14.56
CA LEU A 470 -18.12 -21.70 -15.52
C LEU A 470 -18.74 -22.18 -16.83
N THR A 471 -18.29 -23.32 -17.35
CA THR A 471 -18.85 -23.94 -18.56
C THR A 471 -20.34 -24.25 -18.40
N ALA A 472 -20.76 -24.78 -17.25
CA ALA A 472 -22.15 -25.09 -16.97
C ALA A 472 -23.03 -23.82 -16.91
N VAL A 473 -22.55 -22.74 -16.28
CA VAL A 473 -23.26 -21.45 -16.24
C VAL A 473 -23.37 -20.86 -17.64
N TYR A 474 -22.29 -20.89 -18.43
CA TYR A 474 -22.27 -20.42 -19.81
C TYR A 474 -23.26 -21.18 -20.70
N SER A 475 -23.13 -22.52 -20.71
CA SER A 475 -23.95 -23.40 -21.54
C SER A 475 -25.43 -23.30 -21.18
N THR A 476 -25.74 -23.16 -19.90
CA THR A 476 -27.12 -22.95 -19.44
C THR A 476 -27.71 -21.62 -19.92
N ASN A 477 -26.92 -20.54 -19.92
CA ASN A 477 -27.36 -19.26 -20.48
C ASN A 477 -27.55 -19.33 -22.00
N LEU A 478 -26.64 -19.98 -22.72
CA LEU A 478 -26.74 -20.16 -24.17
C LEU A 478 -27.99 -20.97 -24.54
N ALA A 479 -28.20 -22.10 -23.87
CA ALA A 479 -29.38 -22.94 -24.05
C ALA A 479 -30.68 -22.17 -23.77
N ALA A 480 -30.70 -21.28 -22.78
CA ALA A 480 -31.85 -20.41 -22.51
C ALA A 480 -32.15 -19.47 -23.69
N LEU A 481 -31.13 -18.79 -24.21
CA LEU A 481 -31.27 -17.84 -25.32
C LEU A 481 -31.71 -18.54 -26.62
N GLU A 482 -31.12 -19.69 -26.94
CA GLU A 482 -31.49 -20.51 -28.09
C GLU A 482 -32.92 -21.06 -27.96
N SER A 483 -33.30 -21.48 -26.75
CA SER A 483 -34.66 -21.94 -26.45
C SER A 483 -35.69 -20.83 -26.63
N MET A 484 -35.38 -19.62 -26.18
CA MET A 484 -36.24 -18.44 -26.39
C MET A 484 -36.35 -18.06 -27.86
N ALA A 485 -35.25 -18.13 -28.62
CA ALA A 485 -35.25 -17.86 -30.05
C ALA A 485 -36.15 -18.87 -30.80
N THR A 486 -35.98 -20.16 -30.49
CA THR A 486 -36.80 -21.24 -31.04
C THR A 486 -38.28 -21.07 -30.68
N ALA A 487 -38.59 -20.76 -29.42
CA ALA A 487 -39.97 -20.51 -28.98
C ALA A 487 -40.62 -19.30 -29.68
N LYS A 488 -39.86 -18.22 -29.93
CA LYS A 488 -40.35 -17.06 -30.71
C LYS A 488 -40.66 -17.46 -32.16
N LEU A 489 -39.82 -18.28 -32.77
CA LEU A 489 -40.00 -18.77 -34.14
C LEU A 489 -41.25 -19.66 -34.24
N VAL A 490 -41.35 -20.67 -33.37
CA VAL A 490 -42.51 -21.58 -33.28
C VAL A 490 -43.79 -20.79 -33.05
N ARG A 491 -43.80 -19.85 -32.11
CA ARG A 491 -44.97 -19.00 -31.83
C ARG A 491 -45.39 -18.16 -33.04
N LYS A 492 -44.44 -17.61 -33.79
CA LYS A 492 -44.72 -16.87 -35.03
C LYS A 492 -45.32 -17.79 -36.10
N GLN A 493 -44.76 -18.98 -36.27
CA GLN A 493 -45.26 -19.98 -37.21
C GLN A 493 -46.67 -20.45 -36.84
N CYS A 494 -46.93 -20.76 -35.55
CA CYS A 494 -48.26 -21.10 -35.06
C CYS A 494 -49.28 -19.97 -35.29
N ALA A 495 -48.87 -18.71 -35.14
CA ALA A 495 -49.76 -17.57 -35.41
C ALA A 495 -50.13 -17.44 -36.89
N ILE A 496 -49.17 -17.66 -37.80
CA ILE A 496 -49.40 -17.68 -39.25
C ILE A 496 -50.32 -18.84 -39.61
N GLU A 497 -49.99 -20.05 -39.16
CA GLU A 497 -50.77 -21.26 -39.44
C GLU A 497 -52.20 -21.16 -38.88
N ASN A 498 -52.38 -20.65 -37.66
CA ASN A 498 -53.71 -20.48 -37.08
C ASN A 498 -54.57 -19.47 -37.88
N ARG A 499 -53.98 -18.39 -38.40
CA ARG A 499 -54.69 -17.42 -39.24
C ARG A 499 -55.14 -18.05 -40.57
N GLU A 500 -54.30 -18.87 -41.19
CA GLU A 500 -54.65 -19.63 -42.39
C GLU A 500 -55.76 -20.65 -42.13
N LEU A 501 -55.68 -21.37 -41.00
CA LEU A 501 -56.70 -22.35 -40.60
C LEU A 501 -58.04 -21.67 -40.27
N GLU A 502 -58.04 -20.48 -39.66
CA GLU A 502 -59.25 -19.70 -39.42
C GLU A 502 -59.95 -19.30 -40.73
N LEU A 503 -59.18 -18.86 -41.72
CA LEU A 503 -59.71 -18.52 -43.04
C LEU A 503 -60.25 -19.76 -43.75
N LYS A 504 -59.51 -20.88 -43.74
CA LYS A 504 -59.96 -22.16 -44.30
C LYS A 504 -61.23 -22.67 -43.61
N LEU A 505 -61.29 -22.62 -42.28
CA LEU A 505 -62.45 -23.02 -41.49
C LEU A 505 -63.68 -22.16 -41.83
N SER A 506 -63.50 -20.84 -41.98
CA SER A 506 -64.57 -19.92 -42.37
C SER A 506 -65.15 -20.28 -43.74
N ILE A 507 -64.29 -20.50 -44.73
CA ILE A 507 -64.70 -20.93 -46.09
C ILE A 507 -65.42 -22.27 -46.01
N LYS A 508 -64.86 -23.26 -45.30
CA LYS A 508 -65.46 -24.59 -45.18
C LYS A 508 -66.80 -24.59 -44.44
N ARG A 509 -66.98 -23.72 -43.44
CA ARG A 509 -68.27 -23.52 -42.75
C ARG A 509 -69.29 -22.83 -43.65
N GLN A 510 -68.88 -21.88 -44.48
CA GLN A 510 -69.75 -21.26 -45.49
C GLN A 510 -70.18 -22.28 -46.56
N GLU A 511 -69.25 -23.11 -47.04
CA GLU A 511 -69.54 -24.23 -47.96
C GLU A 511 -70.51 -25.22 -47.32
N LEU A 512 -70.25 -25.63 -46.07
CA LEU A 512 -71.13 -26.54 -45.32
C LEU A 512 -72.54 -25.94 -45.16
N ALA A 513 -72.65 -24.65 -44.84
CA ALA A 513 -73.93 -23.96 -44.77
C ALA A 513 -74.64 -23.90 -46.14
N SER A 514 -73.89 -23.69 -47.22
CA SER A 514 -74.41 -23.69 -48.59
C SER A 514 -74.96 -25.07 -48.97
N TRP A 515 -74.18 -26.14 -48.77
CA TRP A 515 -74.60 -27.52 -49.02
C TRP A 515 -75.76 -27.94 -48.12
N SER A 516 -75.79 -27.50 -46.86
CA SER A 516 -76.90 -27.77 -45.95
C SER A 516 -78.20 -27.09 -46.40
N ARG A 517 -78.13 -25.86 -46.91
CA ARG A 517 -79.27 -25.15 -47.52
C ARG A 517 -79.71 -25.80 -48.83
N ALA A 518 -78.76 -26.23 -49.66
CA ALA A 518 -79.05 -26.94 -50.90
C ALA A 518 -79.74 -28.29 -50.62
N LEU A 519 -79.27 -29.05 -49.62
CA LEU A 519 -79.90 -30.30 -49.20
C LEU A 519 -81.32 -30.08 -48.65
N SER A 520 -81.53 -29.04 -47.84
CA SER A 520 -82.87 -28.71 -47.33
C SER A 520 -83.82 -28.23 -48.44
N ALA A 521 -83.32 -27.48 -49.43
CA ALA A 521 -84.09 -27.12 -50.63
C ALA A 521 -84.43 -28.35 -51.50
N LEU A 522 -83.49 -29.29 -51.68
CA LEU A 522 -83.70 -30.55 -52.39
C LEU A 522 -84.68 -31.46 -51.66
N SER A 523 -84.64 -31.51 -50.32
CA SER A 523 -85.60 -32.23 -49.49
C SER A 523 -87.02 -31.67 -49.64
N ILE A 524 -87.19 -30.33 -49.60
CA ILE A 524 -88.48 -29.69 -49.85
C ILE A 524 -88.98 -30.01 -51.27
N LYS A 525 -88.08 -29.98 -52.27
CA LYS A 525 -88.40 -30.28 -53.66
C LYS A 525 -88.78 -31.75 -53.87
N SER A 526 -88.11 -32.71 -53.22
CA SER A 526 -88.48 -34.13 -53.31
C SER A 526 -89.88 -34.39 -52.76
N HIS A 527 -90.25 -33.74 -51.65
CA HIS A 527 -91.61 -33.83 -51.08
C HIS A 527 -92.71 -33.22 -51.97
N ALA A 528 -92.37 -32.32 -52.89
CA ALA A 528 -93.31 -31.65 -53.79
C ALA A 528 -93.45 -32.32 -55.18
N THR A 529 -92.58 -33.29 -55.52
CA THR A 529 -92.49 -33.83 -56.89
C THR A 529 -93.39 -35.07 -57.07
N LYS A 530 -94.17 -35.13 -58.16
CA LYS A 530 -95.06 -36.28 -58.49
C LYS A 530 -94.52 -37.20 -59.59
N SER A 531 -93.42 -36.81 -60.26
CA SER A 531 -92.77 -37.58 -61.33
C SER A 531 -91.75 -38.59 -60.79
N LYS A 532 -91.84 -39.84 -61.23
CA LYS A 532 -91.01 -40.96 -60.74
C LYS A 532 -89.54 -40.83 -61.14
N ASP A 533 -89.25 -40.32 -62.35
CA ASP A 533 -87.88 -40.15 -62.87
C ASP A 533 -87.16 -38.92 -62.26
N GLU A 534 -87.89 -37.83 -61.99
CA GLU A 534 -87.33 -36.66 -61.29
C GLU A 534 -87.04 -36.97 -59.81
N SER A 535 -87.87 -37.80 -59.16
CA SER A 535 -87.65 -38.23 -57.77
C SER A 535 -86.34 -39.00 -57.59
N VAL A 536 -86.02 -39.95 -58.48
CA VAL A 536 -84.77 -40.72 -58.44
C VAL A 536 -83.56 -39.82 -58.66
N THR A 537 -83.69 -38.83 -59.55
CA THR A 537 -82.62 -37.85 -59.82
C THR A 537 -82.38 -36.95 -58.60
N ILE A 538 -83.44 -36.50 -57.92
CA ILE A 538 -83.37 -35.68 -56.70
C ILE A 538 -82.77 -36.49 -55.53
N GLU A 539 -83.17 -37.75 -55.33
CA GLU A 539 -82.59 -38.63 -54.30
C GLU A 539 -81.09 -38.85 -54.51
N THR A 540 -80.66 -39.03 -55.76
CA THR A 540 -79.23 -39.17 -56.10
C THR A 540 -78.45 -37.90 -55.80
N GLN A 541 -79.04 -36.72 -56.03
CA GLN A 541 -78.46 -35.41 -55.69
C GLN A 541 -78.43 -35.16 -54.16
N MET A 542 -79.46 -35.61 -53.44
CA MET A 542 -79.49 -35.56 -51.96
C MET A 542 -78.37 -36.42 -51.37
N ARG A 543 -78.19 -37.66 -51.84
CA ARG A 543 -77.12 -38.56 -51.36
C ARG A 543 -75.72 -37.99 -51.61
N LYS A 544 -75.50 -37.36 -52.77
CA LYS A 544 -74.23 -36.65 -53.07
C LYS A 544 -74.02 -35.45 -52.13
N SER A 545 -75.08 -34.70 -51.84
CA SER A 545 -75.03 -33.56 -50.92
C SER A 545 -74.77 -34.00 -49.48
N GLU A 546 -75.34 -35.12 -49.04
CA GLU A 546 -75.08 -35.73 -47.73
C GLU A 546 -73.63 -36.21 -47.58
N GLN A 547 -73.06 -36.86 -48.60
CA GLN A 547 -71.65 -37.23 -48.64
C GLN A 547 -70.74 -35.99 -48.54
N ALA A 548 -71.01 -34.95 -49.33
CA ALA A 548 -70.24 -33.70 -49.30
C ALA A 548 -70.33 -33.02 -47.91
N ILE A 549 -71.49 -33.04 -47.25
CA ILE A 549 -71.66 -32.53 -45.89
C ILE A 549 -70.85 -33.35 -44.88
N ALA A 550 -70.85 -34.68 -44.98
CA ALA A 550 -70.09 -35.55 -44.09
C ALA A 550 -68.57 -35.32 -44.23
N GLU A 551 -68.07 -35.21 -45.47
CA GLU A 551 -66.67 -34.87 -45.77
C GLU A 551 -66.29 -33.48 -45.23
N LEU A 552 -67.14 -32.46 -45.45
CA LEU A 552 -66.91 -31.12 -44.92
C LEU A 552 -66.93 -31.07 -43.39
N LYS A 553 -67.80 -31.85 -42.73
CA LYS A 553 -67.82 -31.99 -41.26
C LYS A 553 -66.54 -32.63 -40.74
N SER A 554 -66.08 -33.71 -41.36
CA SER A 554 -64.81 -34.36 -41.01
C SER A 554 -63.62 -33.42 -41.19
N SER A 555 -63.59 -32.68 -42.31
CA SER A 555 -62.56 -31.66 -42.58
C SER A 555 -62.59 -30.52 -41.56
N CYS A 556 -63.77 -30.01 -41.18
CA CYS A 556 -63.88 -29.00 -40.12
C CYS A 556 -63.36 -29.52 -38.77
N HIS A 557 -63.69 -30.76 -38.40
CA HIS A 557 -63.16 -31.37 -37.18
C HIS A 557 -61.63 -31.53 -37.21
N ALA A 558 -61.05 -31.93 -38.35
CA ALA A 558 -59.60 -32.02 -38.48
C ALA A 558 -58.91 -30.64 -38.33
N ILE A 559 -59.51 -29.58 -38.88
CA ILE A 559 -59.02 -28.21 -38.72
C ILE A 559 -59.15 -27.75 -37.26
N ASP A 560 -60.29 -28.00 -36.60
CA ASP A 560 -60.50 -27.63 -35.20
C ASP A 560 -59.49 -28.37 -34.27
N ASN A 561 -59.25 -29.66 -34.50
CA ASN A 561 -58.22 -30.43 -33.77
C ASN A 561 -56.81 -29.86 -33.97
N ARG A 562 -56.46 -29.49 -35.22
CA ARG A 562 -55.15 -28.86 -35.49
C ARG A 562 -55.01 -27.51 -34.79
N LYS A 563 -56.09 -26.72 -34.73
CA LYS A 563 -56.10 -25.45 -33.98
C LYS A 563 -55.90 -25.66 -32.47
N GLU A 564 -56.45 -26.73 -31.89
CA GLU A 564 -56.20 -27.08 -30.49
C GLU A 564 -54.73 -27.45 -30.24
N GLN A 565 -54.13 -28.25 -31.13
CA GLN A 565 -52.70 -28.54 -31.07
C GLN A 565 -51.84 -27.27 -31.13
N LEU A 566 -52.16 -26.34 -32.05
CA LEU A 566 -51.45 -25.06 -32.15
C LEU A 566 -51.61 -24.19 -30.90
N ARG A 567 -52.78 -24.22 -30.24
CA ARG A 567 -52.98 -23.54 -28.95
C ARG A 567 -52.08 -24.12 -27.86
N TYR A 568 -52.00 -25.45 -27.78
CA TYR A 568 -51.12 -26.13 -26.83
C TYR A 568 -49.63 -25.80 -27.09
N ILE A 569 -49.19 -25.85 -28.36
CA ILE A 569 -47.83 -25.47 -28.76
C ILE A 569 -47.53 -24.02 -28.37
N ASN A 570 -48.47 -23.10 -28.59
CA ASN A 570 -48.30 -21.70 -28.24
C ASN A 570 -48.17 -21.50 -26.72
N GLU A 571 -48.89 -22.30 -25.92
CA GLU A 571 -48.76 -22.30 -24.46
C GLU A 571 -47.40 -22.86 -24.02
N LEU A 572 -46.91 -23.94 -24.63
CA LEU A 572 -45.54 -24.42 -24.41
C LEU A 572 -44.50 -23.37 -24.78
N ALA A 573 -44.64 -22.71 -25.93
CA ALA A 573 -43.74 -21.63 -26.34
C ALA A 573 -43.76 -20.47 -25.34
N ARG A 574 -44.92 -20.13 -24.77
CA ARG A 574 -45.03 -19.14 -23.69
C ARG A 574 -44.27 -19.57 -22.44
N LEU A 575 -44.37 -20.84 -22.04
CA LEU A 575 -43.62 -21.39 -20.90
C LEU A 575 -42.11 -21.37 -21.15
N VAL A 576 -41.65 -21.78 -22.33
CA VAL A 576 -40.23 -21.73 -22.70
C VAL A 576 -39.70 -20.30 -22.65
N LEU A 577 -40.46 -19.32 -23.14
CA LEU A 577 -40.05 -17.91 -23.07
C LEU A 577 -39.88 -17.46 -21.61
N GLN A 578 -40.85 -17.78 -20.74
CA GLN A 578 -40.79 -17.42 -19.32
C GLN A 578 -39.63 -18.12 -18.59
N ASN A 579 -39.40 -19.40 -18.88
CA ASN A 579 -38.32 -20.17 -18.27
C ASN A 579 -36.95 -19.72 -18.80
N GLY A 580 -36.85 -19.41 -20.09
CA GLY A 580 -35.65 -18.86 -20.72
C GLY A 580 -35.26 -17.50 -20.15
N ASP A 581 -36.22 -16.56 -20.04
CA ASP A 581 -35.99 -15.24 -19.44
C ASP A 581 -35.50 -15.37 -17.99
N ARG A 582 -36.15 -16.22 -17.18
CA ARG A 582 -35.74 -16.48 -15.79
C ARG A 582 -34.36 -17.12 -15.71
N CYS A 583 -34.10 -18.13 -16.53
CA CYS A 583 -32.84 -18.85 -16.56
C CYS A 583 -31.69 -17.91 -16.91
N SER A 584 -31.81 -17.15 -18.00
CA SER A 584 -30.79 -16.20 -18.45
C SER A 584 -30.53 -15.11 -17.41
N ALA A 585 -31.57 -14.56 -16.77
CA ALA A 585 -31.42 -13.59 -15.69
C ALA A 585 -30.69 -14.18 -14.47
N ARG A 586 -30.99 -15.42 -14.09
CA ARG A 586 -30.34 -16.11 -12.96
C ARG A 586 -28.89 -16.47 -13.24
N THR A 587 -28.56 -16.95 -14.44
CA THR A 587 -27.17 -17.21 -14.83
C THR A 587 -26.36 -15.92 -14.91
N TYR A 588 -26.95 -14.82 -15.36
CA TYR A 588 -26.33 -13.49 -15.30
C TYR A 588 -26.06 -13.05 -13.86
N GLU A 589 -27.02 -13.20 -12.95
CA GLU A 589 -26.86 -12.88 -11.53
C GLU A 589 -25.70 -13.65 -10.89
N LEU A 590 -25.56 -14.95 -11.17
CA LEU A 590 -24.44 -15.77 -10.69
C LEU A 590 -23.07 -15.21 -11.11
N CYS A 591 -22.96 -14.70 -12.33
CA CYS A 591 -21.72 -14.13 -12.85
C CYS A 591 -21.48 -12.68 -12.41
N ALA A 592 -22.53 -11.87 -12.30
CA ALA A 592 -22.41 -10.49 -11.84
C ALA A 592 -22.08 -10.40 -10.34
N THR A 593 -22.44 -11.42 -9.56
CA THR A 593 -22.28 -11.47 -8.11
C THR A 593 -21.47 -12.66 -7.62
N THR A 594 -20.62 -13.22 -8.49
CA THR A 594 -19.82 -14.43 -8.22
C THR A 594 -19.01 -14.32 -6.92
N PHE A 595 -18.43 -13.16 -6.64
CA PHE A 595 -17.65 -12.91 -5.44
C PHE A 595 -18.46 -13.16 -4.16
N THR A 596 -19.69 -12.66 -4.13
CA THR A 596 -20.57 -12.77 -2.97
C THR A 596 -21.20 -14.16 -2.89
N VAL A 597 -21.60 -14.70 -4.04
CA VAL A 597 -22.35 -15.95 -4.14
C VAL A 597 -21.46 -17.18 -3.87
N LEU A 598 -20.19 -17.18 -4.31
CA LEU A 598 -19.24 -18.27 -4.05
C LEU A 598 -18.47 -18.14 -2.72
N ARG A 599 -18.71 -17.08 -1.93
CA ARG A 599 -17.89 -16.73 -0.76
C ARG A 599 -17.78 -17.85 0.29
N ASN A 600 -18.75 -18.76 0.34
CA ASN A 600 -18.79 -19.84 1.32
C ASN A 600 -18.53 -21.24 0.73
N GLY A 601 -18.06 -21.34 -0.51
CA GLY A 601 -17.74 -22.63 -1.13
C GLY A 601 -18.35 -22.81 -2.50
N LEU A 602 -17.62 -23.54 -3.34
CA LEU A 602 -18.13 -24.16 -4.56
C LEU A 602 -17.88 -25.66 -4.47
N HIS A 603 -18.94 -26.45 -4.66
CA HIS A 603 -18.88 -27.90 -4.64
C HIS A 603 -19.70 -28.48 -5.79
N THR A 604 -19.19 -29.53 -6.44
CA THR A 604 -19.95 -30.33 -7.41
C THR A 604 -20.65 -31.47 -6.68
N PHE A 605 -21.82 -31.85 -7.16
CA PHE A 605 -22.46 -33.11 -6.76
C PHE A 605 -21.75 -34.30 -7.39
N ASP A 606 -21.81 -35.44 -6.69
CA ASP A 606 -21.36 -36.73 -7.18
C ASP A 606 -22.39 -37.30 -8.18
N ALA A 607 -21.93 -38.09 -9.14
CA ALA A 607 -22.81 -38.74 -10.12
C ALA A 607 -23.86 -39.62 -9.41
N PRO A 608 -25.11 -39.71 -9.92
CA PRO A 608 -25.58 -39.30 -11.25
C PRO A 608 -26.12 -37.87 -11.34
N THR A 609 -26.09 -37.11 -10.24
CA THR A 609 -26.76 -35.80 -10.17
C THR A 609 -25.82 -34.71 -10.64
N ASN A 610 -26.08 -34.11 -11.81
CA ASN A 610 -25.28 -32.97 -12.29
C ASN A 610 -25.79 -31.67 -11.64
N GLY A 611 -25.01 -31.10 -10.73
CA GLY A 611 -25.36 -29.85 -10.04
C GLY A 611 -24.23 -29.32 -9.18
N PHE A 612 -24.37 -28.05 -8.76
CA PHE A 612 -23.38 -27.36 -7.94
C PHE A 612 -24.02 -26.81 -6.68
N LEU A 613 -23.38 -27.04 -5.53
CA LEU A 613 -23.67 -26.32 -4.30
C LEU A 613 -22.81 -25.06 -4.26
N ILE A 614 -23.48 -23.92 -4.23
CA ILE A 614 -22.90 -22.59 -4.29
C ILE A 614 -23.13 -21.87 -2.96
N GLY A 615 -22.04 -21.39 -2.36
CA GLY A 615 -22.05 -20.64 -1.10
C GLY A 615 -22.70 -21.39 0.06
N ARG A 616 -22.85 -22.72 -0.06
CA ARG A 616 -23.60 -23.61 0.85
C ARG A 616 -25.06 -23.20 1.09
N LYS A 617 -25.59 -22.29 0.27
CA LYS A 617 -26.93 -21.70 0.43
C LYS A 617 -27.81 -21.98 -0.78
N THR A 618 -27.21 -22.15 -1.95
CA THR A 618 -27.94 -22.24 -3.21
C THR A 618 -27.43 -23.41 -4.02
N ILE A 619 -28.34 -24.12 -4.67
CA ILE A 619 -28.04 -25.20 -5.60
C ILE A 619 -28.29 -24.67 -7.01
N PHE A 620 -27.28 -24.83 -7.86
CA PHE A 620 -27.38 -24.57 -9.29
C PHE A 620 -27.53 -25.89 -10.04
N LEU A 621 -28.62 -26.01 -10.79
CA LEU A 621 -28.94 -27.18 -11.62
C LEU A 621 -28.82 -26.76 -13.09
N PRO A 622 -27.72 -27.11 -13.77
CA PRO A 622 -27.48 -26.69 -15.14
C PRO A 622 -28.46 -27.33 -16.13
N ILE A 623 -28.75 -26.61 -17.22
CA ILE A 623 -29.59 -27.08 -18.33
C ILE A 623 -28.84 -26.77 -19.62
N GLU A 624 -28.06 -27.74 -20.11
CA GLU A 624 -27.14 -27.52 -21.22
C GLU A 624 -27.82 -27.65 -22.60
N ASP A 625 -28.92 -28.40 -22.68
CA ASP A 625 -29.61 -28.65 -23.94
C ASP A 625 -30.71 -27.62 -24.21
N PRO A 626 -30.68 -26.90 -25.35
CA PRO A 626 -31.77 -26.04 -25.80
C PRO A 626 -32.98 -26.85 -26.26
N VAL A 627 -34.18 -26.26 -26.17
CA VAL A 627 -35.37 -26.87 -26.77
C VAL A 627 -35.30 -26.81 -28.30
N LYS A 628 -35.58 -27.93 -28.96
CA LYS A 628 -35.64 -28.04 -30.42
C LYS A 628 -37.07 -27.84 -30.91
N GLU A 629 -37.21 -27.35 -32.14
CA GLU A 629 -38.52 -27.11 -32.76
C GLU A 629 -39.42 -28.35 -32.75
N LEU A 630 -38.86 -29.52 -33.11
CA LEU A 630 -39.56 -30.81 -33.17
C LEU A 630 -40.18 -31.19 -31.82
N GLN A 631 -39.55 -30.83 -30.70
CA GLN A 631 -40.01 -31.19 -29.35
C GLN A 631 -41.35 -30.52 -29.00
N PHE A 632 -41.64 -29.34 -29.56
CA PHE A 632 -42.94 -28.69 -29.39
C PHE A 632 -44.07 -29.50 -30.04
N PHE A 633 -43.82 -29.99 -31.26
CA PHE A 633 -44.80 -30.77 -32.01
C PHE A 633 -44.96 -32.18 -31.45
N GLU A 634 -43.87 -32.81 -31.01
CA GLU A 634 -43.90 -34.08 -30.29
C GLU A 634 -44.75 -33.94 -29.02
N ALA A 635 -44.47 -32.95 -28.16
CA ALA A 635 -45.25 -32.74 -26.94
C ALA A 635 -46.74 -32.51 -27.21
N ALA A 636 -47.08 -31.80 -28.29
CA ALA A 636 -48.47 -31.58 -28.68
C ALA A 636 -49.16 -32.85 -29.21
N SER A 637 -48.42 -33.73 -29.89
CA SER A 637 -48.94 -35.02 -30.35
C SER A 637 -49.23 -35.95 -29.17
N TRP A 638 -48.34 -36.01 -28.18
CA TRP A 638 -48.51 -36.81 -26.98
C TRP A 638 -49.68 -36.32 -26.12
N ALA A 639 -49.82 -35.00 -25.95
CA ALA A 639 -50.93 -34.41 -25.23
C ALA A 639 -52.30 -34.66 -25.89
N ALA A 640 -52.34 -34.89 -27.20
CA ALA A 640 -53.57 -35.27 -27.91
C ALA A 640 -53.96 -36.74 -27.66
N THR A 641 -53.00 -37.60 -27.32
CA THR A 641 -53.22 -39.04 -27.07
C THR A 641 -53.34 -39.41 -25.60
N ASP A 642 -52.70 -38.66 -24.70
CA ASP A 642 -52.66 -38.92 -23.26
C ASP A 642 -52.90 -37.63 -22.46
N SER A 643 -54.00 -37.61 -21.70
CA SER A 643 -54.40 -36.46 -20.89
C SER A 643 -53.60 -36.30 -19.59
N GLN A 644 -52.80 -37.30 -19.19
CA GLN A 644 -51.90 -37.24 -18.03
C GLN A 644 -50.44 -36.99 -18.39
N PHE A 645 -50.16 -36.74 -19.67
CA PHE A 645 -48.81 -36.51 -20.17
C PHE A 645 -48.14 -35.28 -19.53
N ASP A 646 -46.95 -35.48 -18.95
CA ASP A 646 -46.11 -34.40 -18.45
C ASP A 646 -45.14 -33.93 -19.55
N PRO A 647 -45.33 -32.72 -20.11
CA PRO A 647 -44.46 -32.20 -21.16
C PRO A 647 -43.03 -31.98 -20.67
N GLY A 648 -42.81 -31.88 -19.35
CA GLY A 648 -41.49 -31.81 -18.74
C GLY A 648 -40.59 -33.02 -19.02
N LYS A 649 -41.15 -34.17 -19.42
CA LYS A 649 -40.40 -35.37 -19.82
C LYS A 649 -39.78 -35.27 -21.21
N VAL A 650 -40.38 -34.49 -22.12
CA VAL A 650 -39.85 -34.27 -23.48
C VAL A 650 -38.78 -33.20 -23.47
N SER A 651 -39.05 -32.10 -22.79
CA SER A 651 -38.06 -31.06 -22.57
C SER A 651 -38.28 -30.45 -21.20
N PRO A 652 -37.23 -30.29 -20.40
CA PRO A 652 -37.36 -29.64 -19.11
C PRO A 652 -37.80 -28.17 -19.22
N TRP A 653 -37.61 -27.53 -20.37
CA TRP A 653 -38.08 -26.17 -20.64
C TRP A 653 -39.61 -26.04 -20.64
N PHE A 654 -40.35 -27.15 -20.77
CA PHE A 654 -41.82 -27.18 -20.76
C PHE A 654 -42.43 -27.28 -19.35
N GLN A 655 -41.62 -27.42 -18.30
CA GLN A 655 -42.11 -27.45 -16.93
C GLN A 655 -42.67 -26.09 -16.51
N LYS A 656 -43.76 -26.07 -15.73
CA LYS A 656 -44.38 -24.81 -15.24
C LYS A 656 -43.42 -23.97 -14.39
N GLN A 657 -42.56 -24.61 -13.61
CA GLN A 657 -41.52 -23.98 -12.81
C GLN A 657 -40.33 -24.93 -12.76
N ARG A 658 -39.31 -24.71 -13.61
CA ARG A 658 -38.00 -25.35 -13.44
C ARG A 658 -37.04 -24.34 -12.81
N PRO A 659 -36.70 -24.48 -11.51
CA PRO A 659 -35.78 -23.56 -10.89
C PRO A 659 -34.34 -24.00 -11.22
N VAL A 660 -33.63 -23.13 -11.95
CA VAL A 660 -32.20 -23.29 -12.27
C VAL A 660 -31.34 -23.01 -11.03
N LEU A 661 -31.82 -22.11 -10.17
CA LEU A 661 -31.27 -21.84 -8.84
C LEU A 661 -32.32 -22.09 -7.79
N VAL A 662 -31.96 -22.84 -6.76
CA VAL A 662 -32.87 -23.17 -5.67
C VAL A 662 -32.16 -23.05 -4.32
N PRO A 663 -32.80 -22.51 -3.27
CA PRO A 663 -32.23 -22.55 -1.94
C PRO A 663 -31.94 -23.99 -1.50
N ALA A 664 -30.76 -24.22 -0.92
CA ALA A 664 -30.34 -25.55 -0.49
C ALA A 664 -31.33 -26.13 0.54
N LYS A 665 -31.87 -25.29 1.43
CA LYS A 665 -32.86 -25.68 2.46
C LYS A 665 -34.12 -26.34 1.86
N ASP A 666 -34.50 -25.97 0.64
CA ASP A 666 -35.74 -26.45 -0.01
C ASP A 666 -35.55 -27.82 -0.69
N LEU A 667 -34.31 -28.19 -1.04
CA LEU A 667 -34.00 -29.37 -1.84
C LEU A 667 -33.22 -30.47 -1.12
N VAL A 668 -32.64 -30.14 0.02
CA VAL A 668 -31.94 -31.08 0.91
C VAL A 668 -32.84 -32.25 1.34
N ALA A 669 -34.16 -32.05 1.42
CA ALA A 669 -35.11 -33.10 1.79
C ALA A 669 -35.60 -33.95 0.61
N THR A 670 -35.36 -33.53 -0.63
CA THR A 670 -35.93 -34.13 -1.84
C THR A 670 -34.90 -34.77 -2.78
N ILE A 671 -33.63 -34.34 -2.73
CA ILE A 671 -32.55 -34.90 -3.53
C ILE A 671 -31.58 -35.69 -2.65
N ASP A 672 -31.36 -36.96 -2.98
CA ASP A 672 -30.32 -37.81 -2.41
C ASP A 672 -28.99 -37.55 -3.14
N ALA A 673 -28.43 -36.35 -2.97
CA ALA A 673 -27.14 -35.96 -3.55
C ALA A 673 -26.03 -36.01 -2.51
N THR A 674 -24.88 -36.50 -2.95
CA THR A 674 -23.64 -36.54 -2.17
C THR A 674 -22.59 -35.61 -2.77
N ILE A 675 -21.68 -35.13 -1.93
CA ILE A 675 -20.51 -34.33 -2.30
C ILE A 675 -19.30 -35.00 -1.67
N ASN A 676 -18.37 -35.51 -2.47
CA ASN A 676 -17.22 -36.27 -1.98
C ASN A 676 -17.63 -37.41 -1.02
N ASN A 677 -18.67 -38.18 -1.38
CA ASN A 677 -19.27 -39.26 -0.58
C ASN A 677 -19.88 -38.82 0.76
N LYS A 678 -20.07 -37.52 0.99
CA LYS A 678 -20.77 -37.00 2.18
C LYS A 678 -22.15 -36.51 1.81
N SER A 679 -23.09 -36.64 2.75
CA SER A 679 -24.44 -36.10 2.54
C SER A 679 -24.40 -34.57 2.36
N LEU A 680 -25.36 -34.04 1.62
CA LEU A 680 -25.51 -32.59 1.42
C LEU A 680 -25.64 -31.85 2.76
N ASN A 681 -26.38 -32.43 3.72
CA ASN A 681 -26.55 -31.89 5.07
C ASN A 681 -25.22 -31.77 5.85
N GLU A 682 -24.38 -32.80 5.76
CA GLU A 682 -23.07 -32.80 6.42
C GLU A 682 -22.14 -31.74 5.82
N THR A 683 -22.23 -31.53 4.50
CA THR A 683 -21.40 -30.54 3.80
C THR A 683 -21.83 -29.10 4.09
N ILE A 684 -23.14 -28.85 4.23
CA ILE A 684 -23.68 -27.54 4.61
C ILE A 684 -23.28 -27.17 6.04
N SER A 685 -23.33 -28.13 6.96
CA SER A 685 -23.07 -27.92 8.39
C SER A 685 -21.58 -27.82 8.78
N LYS A 686 -20.65 -28.44 8.04
CA LYS A 686 -19.22 -28.40 8.36
C LYS A 686 -18.51 -27.15 7.83
N VAL A 687 -18.39 -26.09 8.63
CA VAL A 687 -17.45 -24.99 8.34
C VAL A 687 -16.03 -25.52 8.45
N GLY A 688 -15.27 -25.47 7.35
CA GLY A 688 -13.87 -25.89 7.40
C GLY A 688 -13.09 -24.95 8.33
N LEU A 689 -12.12 -25.47 9.08
CA LEU A 689 -11.06 -24.64 9.66
C LEU A 689 -10.31 -23.98 8.50
N ILE A 690 -10.46 -22.67 8.38
CA ILE A 690 -9.77 -21.85 7.38
C ILE A 690 -8.66 -21.10 8.15
N ASP A 691 -7.42 -21.38 7.79
CA ASP A 691 -6.23 -20.79 8.44
C ASP A 691 -5.98 -19.36 7.95
N ASP A 692 -6.85 -18.45 8.38
CA ASP A 692 -6.87 -17.08 7.86
C ASP A 692 -5.55 -16.32 8.09
N MET A 693 -5.10 -15.67 7.02
CA MET A 693 -4.01 -14.71 7.01
C MET A 693 -4.58 -13.32 7.30
N ALA A 694 -4.63 -12.95 8.57
CA ALA A 694 -5.10 -11.63 8.97
C ALA A 694 -4.09 -10.53 8.55
N PRO A 695 -4.56 -9.31 8.21
CA PRO A 695 -3.68 -8.19 7.97
C PRO A 695 -2.73 -7.96 9.15
N LEU A 696 -1.45 -7.72 8.85
CA LEU A 696 -0.41 -7.49 9.86
C LEU A 696 0.47 -6.29 9.49
N THR A 697 0.79 -5.48 10.48
CA THR A 697 1.75 -4.37 10.43
C THR A 697 2.81 -4.66 11.47
N VAL A 698 4.08 -4.59 11.07
CA VAL A 698 5.24 -4.74 11.93
C VAL A 698 6.04 -3.45 11.88
N LEU A 699 6.41 -2.91 13.04
CA LEU A 699 7.10 -1.63 13.16
C LEU A 699 8.37 -1.81 14.00
N ILE A 700 9.44 -1.17 13.57
CA ILE A 700 10.69 -1.01 14.33
C ILE A 700 10.83 0.47 14.69
N ASP A 701 10.89 0.76 16.00
CA ASP A 701 11.00 2.12 16.53
C ASP A 701 12.47 2.51 16.72
N SER A 702 12.89 3.61 16.11
CA SER A 702 14.25 4.14 16.25
C SER A 702 14.70 4.42 17.68
N ARG A 703 13.78 4.77 18.60
CA ARG A 703 14.11 5.09 20.00
C ARG A 703 14.63 3.90 20.78
N GLU A 704 14.22 2.70 20.39
CA GLU A 704 14.59 1.46 21.05
C GLU A 704 15.90 0.87 20.50
N LEU A 705 16.47 1.47 19.45
CA LEU A 705 17.67 0.97 18.78
C LEU A 705 18.98 1.49 19.36
N HIS A 706 18.96 2.23 20.47
CA HIS A 706 20.18 2.66 21.15
C HIS A 706 20.79 1.59 22.07
N SER A 707 20.03 0.54 22.40
CA SER A 707 20.51 -0.58 23.20
C SER A 707 19.85 -1.88 22.78
N CYS A 708 20.64 -2.96 22.70
CA CYS A 708 20.15 -4.30 22.38
C CYS A 708 19.06 -4.80 23.36
N LYS A 709 19.05 -4.30 24.60
CA LYS A 709 18.07 -4.71 25.61
C LYS A 709 16.65 -4.28 25.26
N ASN A 710 16.52 -3.10 24.64
CA ASN A 710 15.23 -2.47 24.39
C ASN A 710 14.67 -2.79 23.01
N ALA A 711 15.53 -3.08 22.02
CA ALA A 711 15.11 -3.36 20.66
C ALA A 711 14.11 -4.53 20.58
N GLN A 712 12.93 -4.24 20.04
CA GLN A 712 11.83 -5.18 19.84
C GLN A 712 11.00 -4.85 18.60
N LEU A 713 10.20 -5.81 18.14
CA LEU A 713 9.17 -5.61 17.11
C LEU A 713 7.84 -5.24 17.73
N HIS A 714 7.20 -4.21 17.18
CA HIS A 714 5.81 -3.88 17.51
C HIS A 714 4.88 -4.38 16.42
N THR A 715 3.74 -4.97 16.80
CA THR A 715 2.76 -5.46 15.83
C THR A 715 1.37 -4.89 16.04
N ALA A 716 0.64 -4.69 14.94
CA ALA A 716 -0.75 -4.25 14.92
C ALA A 716 -1.46 -4.82 13.67
N SER A 717 -2.79 -5.00 13.71
CA SER A 717 -3.56 -5.37 12.51
C SER A 717 -3.85 -4.19 11.59
N GLU A 718 -3.85 -2.99 12.16
CA GLU A 718 -4.22 -1.75 11.47
C GLU A 718 -3.01 -1.07 10.83
N TYR A 719 -3.30 -0.17 9.90
CA TYR A 719 -2.29 0.58 9.19
C TYR A 719 -2.34 2.07 9.59
N PRO A 720 -1.30 2.60 10.26
CA PRO A 720 -1.35 3.95 10.84
C PRO A 720 -1.04 5.08 9.86
N PHE A 721 -0.45 4.79 8.70
CA PHE A 721 -0.05 5.79 7.69
C PHE A 721 -0.96 5.77 6.45
N ALA A 722 -2.24 5.41 6.63
CA ALA A 722 -3.25 5.49 5.58
C ALA A 722 -3.42 6.96 5.12
N GLY A 723 -3.58 7.17 3.82
CA GLY A 723 -3.80 8.49 3.20
C GLY A 723 -2.57 9.38 3.18
N THR A 724 -1.40 8.83 3.50
CA THR A 724 -0.13 9.57 3.49
C THR A 724 0.45 9.60 2.07
N PRO A 725 0.53 10.78 1.40
CA PRO A 725 1.04 10.86 0.04
C PRO A 725 2.57 10.78 0.00
N VAL A 726 3.10 10.38 -1.16
CA VAL A 726 4.54 10.46 -1.48
C VAL A 726 4.82 11.88 -1.96
N SER A 727 5.53 12.64 -1.14
CA SER A 727 5.90 14.03 -1.41
C SER A 727 7.02 14.14 -2.44
N GLU A 728 7.21 15.35 -2.99
CA GLU A 728 8.38 15.67 -3.82
C GLU A 728 9.67 15.24 -3.10
N ASP A 729 10.63 14.71 -3.85
CA ASP A 729 11.93 14.19 -3.35
C ASP A 729 11.89 12.84 -2.62
N GLN A 730 10.73 12.21 -2.48
CA GLN A 730 10.60 10.85 -1.95
C GLN A 730 10.58 9.80 -3.06
N ALA A 731 11.05 8.61 -2.73
CA ALA A 731 11.15 7.50 -3.68
C ALA A 731 10.09 6.43 -3.40
N PHE A 732 9.60 5.82 -4.48
CA PHE A 732 8.62 4.76 -4.49
C PHE A 732 9.16 3.61 -5.32
N TYR A 733 9.01 2.38 -4.85
CA TYR A 733 9.45 1.17 -5.55
C TYR A 733 8.28 0.23 -5.78
N TYR A 734 8.24 -0.39 -6.95
CA TYR A 734 7.26 -1.42 -7.28
C TYR A 734 7.87 -2.59 -8.05
N ALA A 735 7.61 -3.81 -7.57
CA ALA A 735 7.90 -5.07 -8.24
C ALA A 735 6.63 -5.94 -8.32
N LYS A 736 6.15 -6.18 -9.55
CA LYS A 736 4.87 -6.85 -9.82
C LYS A 736 4.85 -8.33 -9.45
N SER A 737 5.88 -9.07 -9.84
CA SER A 737 5.96 -10.53 -9.67
C SER A 737 7.18 -10.91 -8.82
N ALA A 738 7.29 -10.21 -7.68
CA ALA A 738 8.46 -10.23 -6.83
C ALA A 738 8.84 -11.65 -6.40
N THR A 739 7.89 -12.45 -5.93
CA THR A 739 8.11 -13.83 -5.44
C THR A 739 6.87 -14.68 -5.69
N THR A 740 7.04 -16.01 -5.65
CA THR A 740 5.93 -16.96 -5.60
C THR A 740 5.88 -17.71 -4.27
N THR A 741 4.70 -18.22 -3.93
CA THR A 741 4.47 -19.19 -2.83
C THR A 741 3.52 -20.29 -3.31
N GLY A 742 3.37 -21.33 -2.50
CA GLY A 742 2.45 -22.45 -2.75
C GLY A 742 3.15 -23.67 -3.34
N ALA A 743 2.68 -24.87 -2.96
CA ALA A 743 3.27 -26.14 -3.40
C ALA A 743 2.65 -26.69 -4.70
N THR A 744 1.37 -26.38 -4.97
CA THR A 744 0.59 -26.98 -6.07
C THR A 744 0.28 -26.00 -7.20
N GLN A 745 0.03 -24.74 -6.88
CA GLN A 745 -0.17 -23.66 -7.84
C GLN A 745 0.55 -22.41 -7.35
N ASP A 746 1.28 -21.77 -8.26
CA ASP A 746 2.07 -20.58 -7.97
C ASP A 746 1.14 -19.42 -7.59
N VAL A 747 1.27 -18.93 -6.37
CA VAL A 747 0.72 -17.65 -5.94
C VAL A 747 1.80 -16.60 -6.08
N VAL A 748 1.63 -15.65 -6.98
CA VAL A 748 2.56 -14.54 -7.22
C VAL A 748 2.27 -13.41 -6.25
N TRP A 749 3.31 -12.85 -5.65
CA TRP A 749 3.22 -11.69 -4.77
C TRP A 749 3.92 -10.49 -5.37
N SER A 750 3.36 -9.31 -5.12
CA SER A 750 3.95 -8.03 -5.47
C SER A 750 4.62 -7.38 -4.25
N VAL A 751 5.65 -6.59 -4.49
CA VAL A 751 6.29 -5.75 -3.48
C VAL A 751 6.11 -4.29 -3.85
N VAL A 752 5.71 -3.50 -2.86
CA VAL A 752 5.66 -2.04 -2.92
C VAL A 752 6.53 -1.50 -1.79
N MET A 753 7.31 -0.46 -2.04
CA MET A 753 8.04 0.23 -0.97
C MET A 753 7.97 1.75 -1.10
N ARG A 754 8.08 2.43 0.04
CA ARG A 754 8.29 3.87 0.12
C ARG A 754 9.57 4.15 0.86
N ASP A 755 10.38 5.04 0.31
CA ASP A 755 11.55 5.59 0.97
C ASP A 755 11.36 7.11 1.08
N LEU A 756 10.92 7.53 2.26
CA LEU A 756 10.57 8.91 2.56
C LEU A 756 11.79 9.73 3.00
N VAL A 757 12.94 9.07 3.20
CA VAL A 757 14.22 9.65 3.63
C VAL A 757 15.33 9.44 2.59
N PHE A 758 14.93 9.15 1.34
CA PHE A 758 15.80 8.91 0.18
C PHE A 758 16.79 10.07 -0.07
N HIS A 759 16.31 11.32 -0.03
CA HIS A 759 17.13 12.53 -0.13
C HIS A 759 16.99 13.43 1.10
N GLU A 760 18.11 13.92 1.66
CA GLU A 760 18.13 14.93 2.73
C GLU A 760 18.20 16.38 2.23
N ILE A 761 18.48 16.60 0.93
CA ILE A 761 18.60 17.95 0.34
C ILE A 761 17.22 18.60 0.09
N GLY A 762 16.17 17.79 -0.01
CA GLY A 762 14.80 18.22 -0.31
C GLY A 762 13.90 18.37 0.92
N ARG A 763 12.65 18.83 0.71
CA ARG A 763 11.58 18.94 1.73
C ARG A 763 11.08 17.58 2.24
N GLY A 764 11.85 16.51 2.05
CA GLY A 764 11.55 15.15 2.47
C GLY A 764 11.38 15.06 3.98
N ARG A 765 10.15 15.28 4.44
CA ARG A 765 9.78 15.12 5.84
C ARG A 765 9.37 13.69 6.05
N SER A 766 9.90 13.09 7.10
CA SER A 766 9.28 11.92 7.71
C SER A 766 7.84 12.29 8.06
N ILE A 767 6.85 11.53 7.59
CA ILE A 767 5.45 11.92 7.72
C ILE A 767 4.92 11.43 9.07
N ALA A 768 4.51 12.37 9.91
CA ALA A 768 3.87 12.05 11.18
C ALA A 768 2.51 11.39 10.92
N GLY A 769 2.18 10.37 11.71
CA GLY A 769 0.84 9.81 11.72
C GLY A 769 -0.22 10.89 12.04
N PRO A 770 -1.49 10.67 11.66
CA PRO A 770 -2.55 11.64 11.91
C PRO A 770 -2.67 11.94 13.42
N ALA A 771 -2.46 13.22 13.79
CA ALA A 771 -2.34 13.72 15.17
C ALA A 771 -3.53 13.40 16.10
N ASN A 772 -4.66 12.94 15.54
CA ASN A 772 -5.90 12.63 16.28
C ASN A 772 -6.17 11.13 16.45
N THR A 773 -5.26 10.25 16.04
CA THR A 773 -5.47 8.80 16.14
C THR A 773 -4.60 8.23 17.24
N SER A 774 -5.19 7.60 18.26
CA SER A 774 -4.50 6.87 19.33
C SER A 774 -3.90 5.55 18.84
N TRP A 775 -3.36 5.54 17.62
CA TRP A 775 -2.92 4.32 16.93
C TRP A 775 -1.70 3.71 17.60
N GLU A 776 -0.87 4.51 18.25
CA GLU A 776 0.31 4.09 19.01
C GLU A 776 -0.05 3.09 20.10
N ARG A 777 -1.25 3.24 20.69
CA ARG A 777 -1.78 2.33 21.72
C ARG A 777 -2.27 1.00 21.17
N ARG A 778 -2.44 0.88 19.85
CA ARG A 778 -2.92 -0.34 19.17
C ARG A 778 -1.79 -1.30 18.84
N PHE A 779 -0.54 -0.83 18.94
CA PHE A 779 0.63 -1.68 18.83
C PHE A 779 0.84 -2.50 20.10
N LEU A 780 1.37 -3.71 19.91
CA LEU A 780 1.78 -4.60 20.99
C LEU A 780 3.30 -4.83 20.88
N PRO A 781 4.10 -4.33 21.85
CA PRO A 781 3.70 -3.45 22.97
C PRO A 781 3.33 -2.02 22.51
N PRO A 782 2.61 -1.22 23.34
CA PRO A 782 2.23 0.16 23.01
C PRO A 782 3.43 1.09 22.83
N LEU A 783 3.32 2.06 21.91
CA LEU A 783 4.36 3.08 21.67
C LEU A 783 4.14 4.33 22.55
N GLU A 784 5.22 4.95 23.03
CA GLU A 784 5.17 6.09 23.97
C GLU A 784 4.91 7.47 23.31
N SER A 785 5.05 7.62 21.99
CA SER A 785 4.65 8.83 21.23
C SER A 785 4.55 8.60 19.70
N THR A 786 4.00 9.58 18.97
CA THR A 786 3.91 9.58 17.49
C THR A 786 5.29 9.48 16.85
N ASN A 787 5.56 8.39 16.13
CA ASN A 787 6.71 8.28 15.24
C ASN A 787 6.33 8.74 13.83
N SER A 788 7.29 9.25 13.10
CA SER A 788 7.15 9.48 11.68
C SER A 788 7.63 8.29 10.85
N LEU A 789 6.99 8.05 9.71
CA LEU A 789 7.39 7.00 8.79
C LEU A 789 8.66 7.44 8.05
N ALA A 790 9.70 6.59 8.05
CA ALA A 790 10.90 6.79 7.23
C ALA A 790 10.90 5.86 6.01
N VAL A 791 10.72 4.57 6.24
CA VAL A 791 10.72 3.56 5.17
C VAL A 791 9.58 2.57 5.40
N GLU A 792 8.91 2.20 4.32
CA GLU A 792 7.87 1.19 4.33
C GLU A 792 8.14 0.12 3.29
N PHE A 793 8.01 -1.13 3.70
CA PHE A 793 7.99 -2.30 2.84
C PHE A 793 6.62 -2.97 2.91
N GLN A 794 6.02 -3.28 1.76
CA GLN A 794 4.76 -4.01 1.72
C GLN A 794 4.86 -5.23 0.81
N LEU A 795 4.50 -6.40 1.33
CA LEU A 795 4.24 -7.60 0.51
C LEU A 795 2.73 -7.69 0.30
N ARG A 796 2.29 -7.69 -0.96
CA ARG A 796 0.89 -7.49 -1.31
C ARG A 796 0.37 -8.40 -2.41
N ARG A 797 -0.96 -8.56 -2.35
CA ARG A 797 -1.86 -9.09 -3.38
C ARG A 797 -1.38 -10.44 -3.93
N PRO A 798 -1.66 -11.54 -3.21
CA PRO A 798 -1.44 -12.86 -3.76
C PRO A 798 -2.28 -13.05 -5.02
N LEU A 799 -1.64 -13.27 -6.15
CA LEU A 799 -2.28 -13.50 -7.44
C LEU A 799 -2.09 -14.96 -7.85
N PRO A 800 -3.17 -15.71 -8.10
CA PRO A 800 -3.05 -17.07 -8.59
C PRO A 800 -2.50 -17.06 -10.02
N ARG A 801 -1.45 -17.84 -10.29
CA ARG A 801 -1.00 -18.14 -11.64
C ARG A 801 -1.64 -19.47 -12.06
N ILE A 802 -2.62 -19.39 -12.96
CA ILE A 802 -3.37 -20.55 -13.43
C ILE A 802 -3.18 -20.71 -14.92
N GLU A 803 -2.50 -21.79 -15.31
CA GLU A 803 -2.32 -22.16 -16.71
C GLU A 803 -3.56 -22.89 -17.24
N GLY A 804 -3.97 -22.60 -18.48
CA GLY A 804 -5.00 -23.38 -19.19
C GLY A 804 -6.47 -23.01 -18.95
N MET A 805 -6.80 -21.89 -18.28
CA MET A 805 -8.21 -21.44 -18.24
C MET A 805 -8.66 -20.86 -19.60
N PRO A 806 -9.83 -21.27 -20.13
CA PRO A 806 -10.31 -20.84 -21.43
C PRO A 806 -10.64 -19.34 -21.46
N ALA A 807 -10.20 -18.67 -22.53
CA ALA A 807 -10.46 -17.25 -22.77
C ALA A 807 -11.92 -17.00 -23.19
N GLY A 808 -12.51 -15.90 -22.71
CA GLY A 808 -13.61 -15.23 -23.43
C GLY A 808 -15.04 -15.73 -23.19
N ALA A 809 -15.35 -16.38 -22.06
CA ALA A 809 -16.75 -16.65 -21.73
C ALA A 809 -17.45 -15.37 -21.24
N TYR A 810 -18.39 -14.85 -22.02
CA TYR A 810 -19.24 -13.71 -21.66
C TYR A 810 -20.70 -14.15 -21.49
N ILE A 811 -21.39 -13.62 -20.48
CA ILE A 811 -22.85 -13.69 -20.36
C ILE A 811 -23.46 -12.36 -20.80
N THR A 812 -24.45 -12.43 -21.66
CA THR A 812 -25.22 -11.26 -22.08
C THR A 812 -26.34 -10.94 -21.07
N ASP A 813 -26.42 -9.69 -20.62
CA ASP A 813 -27.56 -9.15 -19.86
C ASP A 813 -28.83 -9.28 -20.72
N PRO A 814 -29.87 -10.00 -20.26
CA PRO A 814 -31.08 -10.22 -21.04
C PRO A 814 -31.86 -8.94 -21.36
N ASN A 815 -31.72 -7.90 -20.53
CA ASN A 815 -32.44 -6.62 -20.68
C ASN A 815 -31.62 -5.59 -21.46
N LYS A 816 -30.31 -5.52 -21.22
CA LYS A 816 -29.44 -4.48 -21.77
C LYS A 816 -28.54 -4.93 -22.92
N ARG A 817 -28.48 -6.25 -23.18
CA ARG A 817 -27.53 -6.88 -24.12
C ARG A 817 -26.05 -6.59 -23.83
N LEU A 818 -25.72 -6.18 -22.61
CA LEU A 818 -24.34 -5.94 -22.17
C LEU A 818 -23.66 -7.28 -21.90
N MET A 819 -22.42 -7.45 -22.37
CA MET A 819 -21.65 -8.67 -22.14
C MET A 819 -20.84 -8.55 -20.84
N THR A 820 -21.13 -9.40 -19.86
CA THR A 820 -20.39 -9.54 -18.61
C THR A 820 -19.46 -10.74 -18.69
N PRO A 821 -18.15 -10.58 -18.56
CA PRO A 821 -17.22 -11.70 -18.52
C PRO A 821 -17.47 -12.60 -17.29
N GLN A 822 -17.41 -13.91 -17.45
CA GLN A 822 -17.66 -14.91 -16.39
C GLN A 822 -16.50 -15.05 -15.37
N ILE A 823 -15.69 -14.00 -15.14
CA ILE A 823 -14.36 -13.97 -14.49
C ILE A 823 -13.23 -13.98 -15.55
N PRO A 824 -12.25 -13.06 -15.49
CA PRO A 824 -12.00 -12.17 -16.62
C PRO A 824 -11.28 -12.85 -17.78
N PRO A 825 -11.73 -12.63 -19.01
CA PRO A 825 -10.77 -12.27 -20.04
C PRO A 825 -10.22 -10.88 -19.67
N VAL A 826 -8.90 -10.75 -19.62
CA VAL A 826 -8.31 -9.69 -20.45
C VAL A 826 -8.23 -10.35 -21.81
N PRO A 827 -9.17 -10.08 -22.75
CA PRO A 827 -8.85 -10.29 -24.14
C PRO A 827 -7.60 -9.49 -24.36
N VAL A 828 -6.69 -10.08 -25.14
CA VAL A 828 -5.92 -9.40 -26.16
C VAL A 828 -6.22 -7.88 -25.97
N GLU A 829 -5.50 -7.07 -25.20
CA GLU A 829 -5.17 -5.65 -25.50
C GLU A 829 -3.97 -5.25 -24.63
N LEU A 830 -3.41 -6.19 -23.88
CA LEU A 830 -2.28 -7.03 -24.31
C LEU A 830 -2.26 -7.72 -25.74
N MET A 831 -3.26 -7.64 -26.67
CA MET A 831 -3.31 -6.76 -27.90
C MET A 831 -2.06 -6.83 -28.71
#